data_AF-A0A5R9BGA0-F1
#
_entry.id   AF-A0A5R9BGA0-F1
#
_cell.length_a   1.000
_cell.length_b   1.000
_cell.length_c   1.000
_cell.angle_alpha   90.00
_cell.angle_beta   90.00
_cell.angle_gamma   90.00
#
_symmetry.space_group_name_H-M   'P 1'
#
loop_
_entity.id
_entity.type
_entity.pdbx_description
1 polymer ?
#
loop_
_entity_poly.entity_id
_entity_poly.type
_entity_poly.pdbx_seq_one_letter_code
_entity_poly.pdbx_strand_id
1 'polypeptide(L)'
;MSGPAARVHIAAVVLHDGGGFASPQWDTHGRALNVAAGLEWQTRQADSVIELSSAHYEGPQDLSRSLHSRLLNDRRQAKRTLSTGPGGVKSTPLWRTFERQLGDGFTPRFQWLWILPADAVPEPEALKHLEDRIFTVKDEETHRAVEIVGAKQWVAGIEEPRLVNAGLWSTRSGEVTTLTEPKELDQGQYDGRDEVPGVSAHGMLVRASLFGDLGGFSPELEGDYAAADFCARAREVGSRTVLESRASVRRVAPPQREMVHRLAGSLLLTKAERRSQLRARLTQAHPVLLPLIWLGLWLAAGGRFIALLVCKAPDAGLSQFLSSAGTLINWAAISRLRRHRASGRRAALSRPERAGESGKDVLAEGRQAVRENRLSGAQLREQRRRDTTAETVGVTGERTAGVAGVPGDERALLEIGSGDGEFDQLPARGSGDRLGLFLLLTALTGVSLVGFRDLLLSGALGGGAAVPVSASMTEVWTHTLSFLVADSLGERAAADPFNLVLLILSTLSVGHASAVLLWVVILAAPLSALTAWWAAGLWSSASFHRVVTALVWALLPALQAATGQGRIGAVIAHILLPVLVLTTVRAVRAHSQRRDNAGRVAALRLTAGWETAAGAALLLAVVTAAAPVLLVPAVLCCIVTALVLRRRGRVLWLLPIPALAIFAPMLISTLDRGSSLIAALISEPGRTLTSAEAGLPAPVWQQLLGFSQAFSPAAGLPGATNSGGLIWLPEVLSADFWALRLALLIGAPLLVIAVLAMLAAGRRALVITCGLIAVGLVGYSALVGRLAAGTAGGEVVGAYTGPLVSALALCLIASAISGLQVTHRSSSALGGVFSPVASTLLVLAIFAAGVFWAAPRLMPATELTDKTITAVNDEQVLIRPGAVRTLPATAADLGMGPAASRTLVLSSSHEGVTAEIRSRGGETLDKHRSAVAGQQVPVWATVGSAASWLGNDDDAPEELSDSEQRLADLVAGVVVQGSEDIAEIAFELGIGYVLVTDGTALREAADTSSGLTSVGETEYGALWRIDSAISEELAAPQEVVGAPAAWARIVTADGEPISLLPSEHHRIDVELSEIQEPEGGALELSDETEYYVQIASERASGWQATLDGENLRPVTANSLGVAPEEVGWIRQFHLPDSFAQDPEGHLTLSHSSQFQYPILISTGALLLIFLLIALPLPRSWRILPVVSDDRLTYRPGGTL
;
A
#
# COMPACT_ATOMS: atom_id res chain seq x y z
N MET A 1 -2.43 73.07 35.55
CA MET A 1 -1.43 72.31 36.34
C MET A 1 -1.90 70.86 36.38
N SER A 2 -1.45 70.05 35.43
CA SER A 2 -1.72 68.60 35.35
C SER A 2 -0.67 67.87 36.19
N GLY A 3 -1.11 67.11 37.20
CA GLY A 3 -0.19 66.28 37.98
C GLY A 3 0.53 65.25 37.09
N PRO A 4 1.71 64.75 37.49
CA PRO A 4 2.41 63.72 36.75
C PRO A 4 1.54 62.47 36.67
N ALA A 5 1.14 62.08 35.45
CA ALA A 5 0.46 60.82 35.21
C ALA A 5 1.26 59.68 35.85
N ALA A 6 0.59 58.81 36.61
CA ALA A 6 1.20 57.67 37.28
C ALA A 6 1.81 56.73 36.23
N ARG A 7 3.09 56.89 35.91
CA ARG A 7 3.81 56.04 34.96
C ARG A 7 3.98 54.65 35.57
N VAL A 8 3.53 53.64 34.84
CA VAL A 8 3.71 52.23 35.22
C VAL A 8 5.10 51.79 34.75
N HIS A 9 5.85 51.13 35.63
CA HIS A 9 7.18 50.61 35.29
C HIS A 9 7.06 49.25 34.58
N ILE A 10 7.45 49.20 33.29
CA ILE A 10 7.33 48.03 32.41
C ILE A 10 8.72 47.51 32.02
N ALA A 11 8.95 46.22 32.23
CA ALA A 11 10.13 45.50 31.75
C ALA A 11 9.79 44.62 30.54
N ALA A 12 10.46 44.82 29.40
CA ALA A 12 10.36 43.94 28.24
C ALA A 12 11.25 42.71 28.44
N VAL A 13 10.67 41.51 28.37
CA VAL A 13 11.37 40.22 28.50
C VAL A 13 11.49 39.60 27.12
N VAL A 14 12.71 39.59 26.57
CA VAL A 14 13.03 39.06 25.25
C VAL A 14 13.68 37.69 25.39
N LEU A 15 13.12 36.69 24.71
CA LEU A 15 13.60 35.30 24.74
C LEU A 15 14.22 34.93 23.39
N HIS A 16 15.42 34.35 23.37
CA HIS A 16 16.08 33.93 22.12
C HIS A 16 16.90 32.64 22.25
N ASP A 17 17.10 31.97 21.12
CA ASP A 17 17.64 30.61 20.96
C ASP A 17 19.17 30.54 20.89
N GLY A 18 19.87 31.41 21.63
CA GLY A 18 21.32 31.33 21.83
C GLY A 18 22.19 32.03 20.78
N GLY A 19 21.63 32.50 19.66
CA GLY A 19 22.23 33.62 18.92
C GLY A 19 21.86 34.91 19.67
N GLY A 20 22.84 35.67 20.18
CA GLY A 20 22.59 36.91 20.95
C GLY A 20 21.62 37.88 20.25
N PHE A 21 21.11 38.89 20.96
CA PHE A 21 20.22 39.91 20.40
C PHE A 21 20.64 40.33 18.99
N ALA A 22 19.91 39.85 17.98
CA ALA A 22 20.25 40.11 16.59
C ALA A 22 20.22 41.63 16.37
N SER A 23 21.15 42.17 15.59
CA SER A 23 21.09 43.58 15.22
C SER A 23 19.71 43.90 14.61
N PRO A 24 19.15 45.09 14.83
CA PRO A 24 17.90 45.52 14.20
C PRO A 24 17.93 45.25 12.70
N GLN A 25 16.94 44.50 12.20
CA GLN A 25 16.77 44.23 10.77
C GLN A 25 15.52 44.94 10.27
N TRP A 26 15.66 45.62 9.15
CA TRP A 26 14.60 46.41 8.51
C TRP A 26 14.40 45.93 7.08
N ASP A 27 13.16 45.90 6.62
CA ASP A 27 12.86 45.61 5.22
C ASP A 27 13.14 46.83 4.32
N THR A 28 12.97 46.68 3.01
CA THR A 28 13.14 47.75 2.02
C THR A 28 12.17 48.92 2.19
N HIS A 29 11.11 48.74 2.98
CA HIS A 29 10.09 49.73 3.29
C HIS A 29 10.22 50.30 4.71
N GLY A 30 11.31 49.99 5.42
CA GLY A 30 11.57 50.48 6.78
C GLY A 30 10.71 49.84 7.86
N ARG A 31 10.17 48.63 7.64
CA ARG A 31 9.45 47.85 8.67
C ARG A 31 10.41 46.93 9.42
N ALA A 32 10.18 46.77 10.72
CA ALA A 32 10.94 45.84 11.55
C ALA A 32 10.74 44.38 11.09
N LEU A 33 11.84 43.65 10.98
CA LEU A 33 11.87 42.24 10.58
C LEU A 33 12.16 41.29 11.73
N ASN A 34 12.70 41.81 12.83
CA ASN A 34 13.02 41.06 14.03
C ASN A 34 12.63 41.86 15.29
N VAL A 35 12.59 41.17 16.43
CA VAL A 35 12.18 41.76 17.72
C VAL A 35 13.05 42.97 18.08
N ALA A 36 14.34 42.93 17.72
CA ALA A 36 15.28 44.01 17.96
C ALA A 36 14.87 45.32 17.26
N ALA A 37 14.57 45.27 15.96
CA ALA A 37 14.05 46.42 15.24
C ALA A 37 12.67 46.83 15.77
N GLY A 38 11.80 45.87 16.12
CA GLY A 38 10.46 46.17 16.65
C GLY A 38 10.49 46.90 18.00
N LEU A 39 11.48 46.60 18.85
CA LEU A 39 11.71 47.31 20.12
C LEU A 39 12.26 48.72 19.91
N GLU A 40 13.22 48.89 19.01
CA GLU A 40 13.75 50.21 18.65
C GLU A 40 12.68 51.10 18.03
N TRP A 41 11.76 50.50 17.27
CA TRP A 41 10.66 51.19 16.59
C TRP A 41 9.50 51.62 17.51
N GLN A 42 9.52 51.27 18.81
CA GLN A 42 8.42 51.62 19.71
C GLN A 42 8.34 53.13 20.00
N THR A 43 7.13 53.67 19.88
CA THR A 43 6.77 55.05 20.28
C THR A 43 6.84 55.24 21.80
N ARG A 44 6.46 54.21 22.58
CA ARG A 44 6.70 54.10 24.02
C ARG A 44 7.80 53.08 24.24
N GLN A 45 8.98 53.55 24.64
CA GLN A 45 10.11 52.67 24.97
C GLN A 45 9.88 51.93 26.30
N ALA A 46 10.33 50.68 26.41
CA ALA A 46 10.27 49.95 27.69
C ALA A 46 11.26 50.54 28.70
N ASP A 47 10.92 50.52 29.99
CA ASP A 47 11.78 51.10 31.03
C ASP A 47 13.03 50.26 31.30
N SER A 48 12.96 48.96 30.99
CA SER A 48 14.10 48.06 30.94
C SER A 48 13.86 46.93 29.93
N VAL A 49 14.94 46.40 29.36
CA VAL A 49 14.92 45.21 28.50
C VAL A 49 15.73 44.12 29.19
N ILE A 50 15.09 42.98 29.43
CA ILE A 50 15.65 41.77 30.04
C ILE A 50 15.78 40.73 28.93
N GLU A 51 17.02 40.39 28.59
CA GLU A 51 17.33 39.40 27.57
C GLU A 51 17.61 38.03 28.22
N LEU A 52 16.97 36.98 27.69
CA LEU A 52 17.15 35.60 28.13
C LEU A 52 17.63 34.75 26.96
N SER A 53 18.90 34.35 27.05
CA SER A 53 19.59 33.54 26.07
C SER A 53 19.80 32.11 26.56
N SER A 54 19.42 31.12 25.77
CA SER A 54 19.82 29.72 25.97
C SER A 54 19.74 28.98 24.64
N ALA A 55 20.72 28.13 24.39
CA ALA A 55 20.74 27.28 23.20
C ALA A 55 19.57 26.26 23.15
N HIS A 56 18.80 26.13 24.24
CA HIS A 56 17.69 25.19 24.37
C HIS A 56 16.31 25.87 24.54
N TYR A 57 16.18 27.18 24.25
CA TYR A 57 14.87 27.84 24.25
C TYR A 57 14.06 27.40 23.03
N GLU A 58 12.97 26.67 23.24
CA GLU A 58 12.01 26.29 22.18
C GLU A 58 10.81 27.24 22.10
N GLY A 59 10.55 28.06 23.14
CA GLY A 59 9.44 29.01 23.16
C GLY A 59 9.18 29.64 24.53
N PRO A 60 8.06 30.39 24.69
CA PRO A 60 7.74 31.12 25.92
C PRO A 60 7.58 30.20 27.14
N GLN A 61 7.22 28.93 26.95
CA GLN A 61 7.10 27.93 28.02
C GLN A 61 8.40 27.71 28.81
N ASP A 62 9.56 27.97 28.21
CA ASP A 62 10.87 27.78 28.84
C ASP A 62 11.26 28.95 29.75
N LEU A 63 10.55 30.08 29.68
CA LEU A 63 10.72 31.21 30.60
C LEU A 63 10.59 30.75 32.07
N SER A 64 9.71 29.79 32.35
CA SER A 64 9.58 29.22 33.69
C SER A 64 10.67 28.21 34.05
N ARG A 65 11.27 27.51 33.07
CA ARG A 65 12.41 26.63 33.35
C ARG A 65 13.59 27.44 33.85
N SER A 66 13.85 28.60 33.24
CA SER A 66 14.82 29.52 33.78
C SER A 66 14.48 29.88 35.23
N LEU A 67 13.21 30.22 35.56
CA LEU A 67 12.76 30.58 36.94
C LEU A 67 13.07 29.49 37.98
N HIS A 68 13.12 28.22 37.59
CA HIS A 68 13.28 27.08 38.49
C HIS A 68 14.67 26.40 38.40
N SER A 69 15.51 26.78 37.44
CA SER A 69 16.76 26.06 37.17
C SER A 69 17.83 26.39 38.23
N ARG A 70 18.22 25.37 39.02
CA ARG A 70 19.41 25.44 39.90
C ARG A 70 20.75 25.38 39.13
N LEU A 71 20.72 25.42 37.79
CA LEU A 71 21.86 25.13 36.92
C LEU A 71 22.91 26.26 36.97
N LEU A 72 24.09 25.92 37.49
CA LEU A 72 25.24 26.81 37.63
C LEU A 72 25.79 27.37 36.30
N ASN A 73 25.51 26.73 35.15
CA ASN A 73 26.04 27.13 33.85
C ASN A 73 25.23 28.28 33.19
N ASP A 74 23.89 28.22 33.21
CA ASP A 74 23.04 29.35 32.78
C ASP A 74 23.31 30.59 33.65
N ARG A 75 23.54 30.36 34.96
CA ARG A 75 23.98 31.38 35.94
C ARG A 75 25.36 31.99 35.67
N ARG A 76 26.22 31.35 34.87
CA ARG A 76 27.55 31.84 34.47
C ARG A 76 27.51 32.56 33.11
N GLN A 77 26.69 32.09 32.17
CA GLN A 77 26.50 32.73 30.86
C GLN A 77 25.78 34.08 30.97
N ALA A 78 24.70 34.16 31.75
CA ALA A 78 24.01 35.44 32.06
C ALA A 78 24.91 36.49 32.75
N LYS A 79 26.06 36.08 33.30
CA LYS A 79 27.04 36.97 33.93
C LYS A 79 27.96 37.67 32.91
N ARG A 80 28.01 37.20 31.66
CA ARG A 80 29.04 37.58 30.66
C ARG A 80 28.54 38.49 29.53
N THR A 81 27.24 38.69 29.36
CA THR A 81 26.65 39.48 28.28
C THR A 81 26.06 40.79 28.82
N LEU A 82 26.91 41.81 28.91
CA LEU A 82 26.49 43.21 29.03
C LEU A 82 26.76 43.83 27.67
N SER A 83 25.71 44.09 26.88
CA SER A 83 25.80 44.92 25.69
C SER A 83 24.76 46.03 25.76
N THR A 84 25.17 47.25 25.46
CA THR A 84 24.25 48.37 25.26
C THR A 84 23.41 48.07 24.02
N GLY A 85 22.09 47.93 24.20
CA GLY A 85 21.17 47.80 23.07
C GLY A 85 21.11 49.10 22.26
N PRO A 86 20.66 49.03 20.99
CA PRO A 86 20.40 50.22 20.19
C PRO A 86 19.38 51.12 20.90
N GLY A 87 19.60 52.44 20.85
CA GLY A 87 18.76 53.44 21.55
C GLY A 87 19.19 53.79 22.99
N GLY A 88 20.31 53.27 23.51
CA GLY A 88 20.84 53.65 24.83
C GLY A 88 20.11 53.01 26.02
N VAL A 89 19.24 52.02 25.77
CA VAL A 89 18.52 51.28 26.80
C VAL A 89 19.48 50.34 27.53
N LYS A 90 19.52 50.44 28.86
CA LYS A 90 20.38 49.61 29.72
C LYS A 90 19.85 48.18 29.78
N SER A 91 20.43 47.27 28.98
CA SER A 91 20.26 45.83 29.20
C SER A 91 20.93 45.47 30.53
N THR A 92 20.22 44.74 31.40
CA THR A 92 20.79 44.29 32.68
C THR A 92 20.53 42.80 32.87
N PRO A 93 21.52 42.02 33.31
CA PRO A 93 21.33 40.62 33.67
C PRO A 93 20.66 40.54 35.05
N LEU A 94 19.38 40.90 35.12
CA LEU A 94 18.59 40.95 36.35
C LEU A 94 18.23 39.57 36.93
N TRP A 95 18.56 38.49 36.22
CA TRP A 95 18.12 37.13 36.54
C TRP A 95 18.41 36.68 37.98
N ARG A 96 19.59 37.01 38.54
CA ARG A 96 19.95 36.66 39.94
C ARG A 96 19.15 37.41 41.01
N THR A 97 18.71 38.61 40.69
CA THR A 97 17.89 39.45 41.57
C THR A 97 16.43 39.00 41.47
N PHE A 98 15.99 38.69 40.24
CA PHE A 98 14.69 38.09 39.91
C PHE A 98 14.49 36.75 40.64
N GLU A 99 15.47 35.84 40.59
CA GLU A 99 15.45 34.51 41.24
C GLU A 99 15.45 34.59 42.79
N ARG A 100 16.22 35.51 43.40
CA ARG A 100 16.24 35.70 44.86
C ARG A 100 14.95 36.33 45.40
N GLN A 101 14.26 37.15 44.60
CA GLN A 101 13.03 37.85 44.96
C GLN A 101 11.75 37.09 44.54
N LEU A 102 11.88 35.95 43.86
CA LEU A 102 10.76 35.03 43.62
C LEU A 102 10.39 34.18 44.85
N GLY A 103 11.35 33.99 45.77
CA GLY A 103 11.10 33.34 47.06
C GLY A 103 10.34 34.21 48.06
N ASP A 104 10.53 35.53 47.99
CA ASP A 104 9.87 36.55 48.78
C ASP A 104 9.33 37.65 47.85
N GLY A 105 8.05 37.54 47.48
CA GLY A 105 7.26 38.44 46.64
C GLY A 105 7.97 39.66 46.02
N PHE A 106 8.09 39.64 44.68
CA PHE A 106 8.48 40.75 43.80
C PHE A 106 8.25 42.15 44.41
N THR A 107 9.31 42.85 44.83
CA THR A 107 9.29 44.23 45.41
C THR A 107 9.64 45.28 44.33
N PRO A 108 9.31 46.58 44.50
CA PRO A 108 8.45 47.40 43.62
C PRO A 108 9.10 48.00 42.35
N ARG A 109 10.22 47.46 41.84
CA ARG A 109 10.95 48.13 40.74
C ARG A 109 10.29 48.03 39.36
N PHE A 110 9.61 46.91 39.07
CA PHE A 110 8.83 46.73 37.84
C PHE A 110 7.48 46.14 38.22
N GLN A 111 6.41 46.79 37.77
CA GLN A 111 5.04 46.38 38.09
C GLN A 111 4.48 45.41 37.04
N TRP A 112 4.94 45.54 35.79
CA TRP A 112 4.48 44.74 34.65
C TRP A 112 5.63 44.21 33.80
N LEU A 113 5.40 43.03 33.20
CA LEU A 113 6.31 42.32 32.32
C LEU A 113 5.68 42.23 30.93
N TRP A 114 6.39 42.71 29.91
CA TRP A 114 5.99 42.57 28.50
C TRP A 114 6.77 41.44 27.86
N ILE A 115 6.09 40.34 27.52
CA ILE A 115 6.71 39.10 27.05
C ILE A 115 6.82 39.12 25.53
N LEU A 116 8.04 39.00 25.02
CA LEU A 116 8.35 39.01 23.59
C LEU A 116 9.29 37.84 23.23
N PRO A 117 8.73 36.71 22.75
CA PRO A 117 9.52 35.64 22.16
C PRO A 117 10.27 36.08 20.88
N ALA A 118 11.30 35.36 20.46
CA ALA A 118 12.16 35.70 19.32
C ALA A 118 11.42 35.88 17.98
N ASP A 119 10.26 35.26 17.81
CA ASP A 119 9.42 35.36 16.62
C ASP A 119 8.36 36.48 16.71
N ALA A 120 8.36 37.29 17.78
CA ALA A 120 7.36 38.33 18.04
C ALA A 120 7.89 39.74 17.72
N VAL A 121 7.53 40.29 16.56
CA VAL A 121 7.92 41.64 16.13
C VAL A 121 6.81 42.64 16.44
N PRO A 122 6.92 43.48 17.48
CA PRO A 122 5.86 44.41 17.84
C PRO A 122 5.75 45.60 16.87
N GLU A 123 4.52 46.08 16.61
CA GLU A 123 4.26 47.31 15.84
C GLU A 123 4.58 48.58 16.65
N PRO A 124 4.82 49.74 16.00
CA PRO A 124 5.36 50.95 16.64
C PRO A 124 4.57 51.47 17.85
N GLU A 125 3.26 51.28 17.87
CA GLU A 125 2.39 51.76 18.94
C GLU A 125 1.95 50.66 19.92
N ALA A 126 2.46 49.44 19.78
CA ALA A 126 1.98 48.28 20.54
C ALA A 126 2.09 48.49 22.05
N LEU A 127 3.25 48.91 22.56
CA LEU A 127 3.43 49.08 24.01
C LEU A 127 2.59 50.24 24.56
N LYS A 128 2.43 51.32 23.79
CA LYS A 128 1.61 52.47 24.17
C LYS A 128 0.15 52.07 24.35
N HIS A 129 -0.44 51.37 23.37
CA HIS A 129 -1.83 50.91 23.45
C HIS A 129 -2.05 49.90 24.59
N LEU A 130 -1.08 48.99 24.84
CA LEU A 130 -1.15 48.07 25.97
C LEU A 130 -1.10 48.79 27.32
N GLU A 131 -0.27 49.83 27.47
CA GLU A 131 -0.20 50.67 28.67
C GLU A 131 -1.49 51.48 28.85
N ASP A 132 -2.00 52.12 27.80
CA ASP A 132 -3.24 52.90 27.84
C ASP A 132 -4.43 52.02 28.28
N ARG A 133 -4.48 50.76 27.82
CA ARG A 133 -5.55 49.82 28.16
C ARG A 133 -5.62 49.49 29.66
N ILE A 134 -4.48 49.50 30.36
CA ILE A 134 -4.43 49.29 31.82
C ILE A 134 -5.21 50.38 32.55
N PHE A 135 -5.21 51.61 32.02
CA PHE A 135 -5.86 52.76 32.66
C PHE A 135 -7.32 52.95 32.24
N THR A 136 -7.72 52.50 31.05
CA THR A 136 -9.08 52.71 30.51
C THR A 136 -10.12 51.75 31.10
N VAL A 137 -9.73 50.53 31.51
CA VAL A 137 -10.67 49.52 32.02
C VAL A 137 -10.70 49.58 33.55
N LYS A 138 -11.30 50.63 34.10
CA LYS A 138 -11.79 50.66 35.48
C LYS A 138 -13.31 50.55 35.46
N ASP A 139 -13.80 49.32 35.32
CA ASP A 139 -15.23 49.06 35.48
C ASP A 139 -15.53 48.99 36.99
N GLU A 140 -16.18 50.01 37.54
CA GLU A 140 -16.49 50.12 38.97
C GLU A 140 -17.46 49.03 39.46
N GLU A 141 -18.22 48.38 38.57
CA GLU A 141 -19.31 47.46 38.92
C GLU A 141 -18.87 46.04 39.34
N THR A 142 -17.70 45.55 38.90
CA THR A 142 -17.30 44.14 39.13
C THR A 142 -16.07 43.95 40.02
N HIS A 143 -15.37 45.02 40.42
CA HIS A 143 -14.18 45.01 41.29
C HIS A 143 -13.03 44.02 40.90
N ARG A 144 -13.04 43.41 39.70
CA ARG A 144 -12.01 42.45 39.27
C ARG A 144 -10.83 43.14 38.57
N ALA A 145 -9.61 42.91 39.06
CA ALA A 145 -8.41 43.54 38.52
C ALA A 145 -8.00 42.97 37.15
N VAL A 146 -7.79 43.85 36.17
CA VAL A 146 -7.09 43.52 34.92
C VAL A 146 -5.60 43.36 35.25
N GLU A 147 -5.08 42.15 35.05
CA GLU A 147 -3.69 41.82 35.35
C GLU A 147 -2.93 41.24 34.14
N ILE A 148 -3.65 40.96 33.05
CA ILE A 148 -3.12 40.44 31.80
C ILE A 148 -3.79 41.18 30.64
N VAL A 149 -2.99 41.80 29.79
CA VAL A 149 -3.40 42.44 28.54
C VAL A 149 -2.62 41.80 27.39
N GLY A 150 -3.29 41.38 26.33
CA GLY A 150 -2.64 40.83 25.14
C GLY A 150 -2.80 41.70 23.91
N ALA A 151 -1.86 41.58 22.98
CA ALA A 151 -1.93 42.18 21.64
C ALA A 151 -2.52 41.20 20.62
N LYS A 152 -3.12 41.73 19.54
CA LYS A 152 -3.45 40.95 18.34
C LYS A 152 -2.18 40.47 17.63
N GLN A 153 -2.27 39.36 16.92
CA GLN A 153 -1.14 38.83 16.15
C GLN A 153 -1.39 38.85 14.65
N TRP A 154 -0.38 39.29 13.90
CA TRP A 154 -0.37 39.30 12.44
C TRP A 154 0.71 38.38 11.89
N VAL A 155 0.59 37.95 10.64
CA VAL A 155 1.65 37.20 9.95
C VAL A 155 2.76 38.17 9.52
N ALA A 156 4.02 37.87 9.84
CA ALA A 156 5.15 38.66 9.34
C ALA A 156 5.44 38.39 7.85
N GLY A 157 5.98 39.39 7.14
CA GLY A 157 6.41 39.25 5.75
C GLY A 157 5.32 39.42 4.68
N ILE A 158 4.08 39.68 5.09
CA ILE A 158 2.98 40.07 4.18
C ILE A 158 2.70 41.56 4.40
N GLU A 159 2.50 42.31 3.33
CA GLU A 159 2.25 43.75 3.44
C GLU A 159 0.92 44.05 4.13
N GLU A 160 -0.14 43.32 3.77
CA GLU A 160 -1.46 43.44 4.38
C GLU A 160 -1.52 42.76 5.76
N PRO A 161 -2.21 43.38 6.75
CA PRO A 161 -2.34 42.82 8.10
C PRO A 161 -3.23 41.57 8.07
N ARG A 162 -2.59 40.39 8.09
CA ARG A 162 -3.26 39.09 8.12
C ARG A 162 -3.25 38.53 9.53
N LEU A 163 -4.42 38.31 10.12
CA LEU A 163 -4.58 37.80 11.48
C LEU A 163 -4.06 36.37 11.63
N VAL A 164 -3.26 36.18 12.67
CA VAL A 164 -2.84 34.90 13.25
C VAL A 164 -3.79 34.57 14.38
N ASN A 165 -3.87 35.46 15.39
CA ASN A 165 -4.82 35.32 16.49
C ASN A 165 -5.34 36.66 17.02
N ALA A 166 -6.56 36.60 17.58
CA ALA A 166 -7.22 37.67 18.31
C ALA A 166 -7.87 37.07 19.59
N GLY A 167 -7.02 36.44 20.41
CA GLY A 167 -7.40 35.70 21.62
C GLY A 167 -7.31 34.17 21.50
N LEU A 168 -7.26 33.49 22.64
CA LEU A 168 -7.15 32.03 22.75
C LEU A 168 -8.34 31.46 23.53
N TRP A 169 -8.95 30.40 22.98
CA TRP A 169 -10.03 29.65 23.61
C TRP A 169 -9.61 28.20 23.86
N SER A 170 -9.87 27.73 25.07
CA SER A 170 -9.73 26.31 25.41
C SER A 170 -11.03 25.57 25.15
N THR A 171 -10.94 24.42 24.49
CA THR A 171 -12.08 23.54 24.22
C THR A 171 -12.22 22.50 25.33
N ARG A 172 -13.36 21.79 25.35
CA ARG A 172 -13.49 20.61 26.22
C ARG A 172 -12.44 19.56 25.90
N SER A 173 -12.07 19.31 24.65
CA SER A 173 -11.06 18.28 24.29
C SER A 173 -9.64 18.62 24.76
N GLY A 174 -9.41 19.79 25.36
CA GLY A 174 -8.09 20.28 25.76
C GLY A 174 -7.35 21.00 24.64
N GLU A 175 -7.95 21.11 23.45
CA GLU A 175 -7.41 21.88 22.31
C GLU A 175 -7.49 23.37 22.62
N VAL A 176 -6.43 24.12 22.31
CA VAL A 176 -6.43 25.58 22.30
C VAL A 176 -6.58 26.03 20.86
N THR A 177 -7.57 26.89 20.61
CA THR A 177 -7.91 27.39 19.27
C THR A 177 -8.17 28.89 19.33
N THR A 178 -7.96 29.54 18.20
CA THR A 178 -8.38 30.92 17.96
C THR A 178 -9.77 30.91 17.35
N LEU A 179 -10.52 32.01 17.50
CA LEU A 179 -11.81 32.24 16.83
C LEU A 179 -11.63 33.28 15.71
N THR A 180 -10.61 33.05 14.90
CA THR A 180 -10.21 33.84 13.73
C THR A 180 -10.01 32.88 12.57
N GLU A 181 -10.36 33.29 11.35
CA GLU A 181 -10.11 32.44 10.19
C GLU A 181 -8.61 32.42 9.83
N PRO A 182 -8.07 31.30 9.30
CA PRO A 182 -6.66 31.23 8.91
C PRO A 182 -6.28 32.33 7.90
N LYS A 183 -5.39 33.25 8.32
CA LYS A 183 -4.95 34.42 7.53
C LYS A 183 -6.11 35.31 7.06
N GLU A 184 -7.12 35.47 7.90
CA GLU A 184 -8.15 36.49 7.74
C GLU A 184 -7.51 37.88 7.64
N LEU A 185 -8.07 38.77 6.82
CA LEU A 185 -7.59 40.16 6.76
C LEU A 185 -8.12 40.91 7.99
N ASP A 186 -7.27 41.69 8.68
CA ASP A 186 -7.72 42.54 9.79
C ASP A 186 -8.42 43.79 9.24
N GLN A 187 -9.75 43.81 9.32
CA GLN A 187 -10.63 44.92 8.96
C GLN A 187 -11.28 45.57 10.19
N GLY A 188 -10.77 45.27 11.40
CA GLY A 188 -11.36 45.73 12.66
C GLY A 188 -12.55 44.89 13.14
N GLN A 189 -12.83 43.74 12.52
CA GLN A 189 -13.96 42.88 12.85
C GLN A 189 -13.90 42.26 14.27
N TYR A 190 -12.71 42.27 14.88
CA TYR A 190 -12.50 41.78 16.26
C TYR A 190 -12.26 42.91 17.27
N ASP A 191 -12.46 44.18 16.89
CA ASP A 191 -12.15 45.32 17.76
C ASP A 191 -13.10 45.46 18.94
N GLY A 192 -14.33 44.95 18.83
CA GLY A 192 -15.31 44.93 19.92
C GLY A 192 -15.11 43.80 20.93
N ARG A 193 -14.03 43.01 20.83
CA ARG A 193 -13.79 41.84 21.69
C ARG A 193 -12.90 42.23 22.88
N ASP A 194 -13.51 42.76 23.94
CA ASP A 194 -12.79 43.28 25.11
C ASP A 194 -12.21 42.20 26.04
N GLU A 195 -13.05 41.30 26.58
CA GLU A 195 -12.60 40.22 27.45
C GLU A 195 -12.46 38.90 26.68
N VAL A 196 -11.30 38.26 26.83
CA VAL A 196 -11.02 36.94 26.22
C VAL A 196 -10.60 35.93 27.29
N PRO A 197 -10.79 34.61 27.07
CA PRO A 197 -10.39 33.59 28.05
C PRO A 197 -8.87 33.45 28.21
N GLY A 198 -8.11 33.81 27.18
CA GLY A 198 -6.66 33.83 27.21
C GLY A 198 -6.10 34.63 26.04
N VAL A 199 -4.83 35.02 26.19
CA VAL A 199 -4.05 35.74 25.18
C VAL A 199 -2.75 34.99 24.96
N SER A 200 -2.17 35.06 23.76
CA SER A 200 -0.90 34.41 23.47
C SER A 200 0.26 35.13 24.15
N ALA A 201 1.34 34.41 24.45
CA ALA A 201 2.52 34.96 25.11
C ALA A 201 3.29 35.98 24.24
N HIS A 202 3.07 35.99 22.92
CA HIS A 202 3.73 36.92 22.01
C HIS A 202 3.04 38.28 22.08
N GLY A 203 3.63 39.22 22.81
CA GLY A 203 3.04 40.53 23.09
C GLY A 203 2.18 40.58 24.35
N MET A 204 2.31 39.63 25.26
CA MET A 204 1.56 39.62 26.53
C MET A 204 2.14 40.60 27.54
N LEU A 205 1.31 41.50 28.07
CA LEU A 205 1.65 42.37 29.20
C LEU A 205 1.00 41.81 30.47
N VAL A 206 1.81 41.34 31.42
CA VAL A 206 1.34 40.67 32.65
C VAL A 206 1.89 41.33 33.91
N ARG A 207 1.08 41.40 34.96
CA ARG A 207 1.53 41.87 36.27
C ARG A 207 2.62 40.94 36.84
N ALA A 208 3.75 41.53 37.25
CA ALA A 208 4.93 40.75 37.65
C ALA A 208 4.68 39.84 38.86
N SER A 209 3.91 40.32 39.84
CA SER A 209 3.53 39.54 41.03
C SER A 209 2.70 38.30 40.68
N LEU A 210 1.67 38.45 39.84
CA LEU A 210 0.83 37.35 39.37
C LEU A 210 1.66 36.29 38.63
N PHE A 211 2.56 36.72 37.74
CA PHE A 211 3.39 35.81 36.96
C PHE A 211 4.31 34.97 37.86
N GLY A 212 4.92 35.60 38.87
CA GLY A 212 5.76 34.94 39.87
C GLY A 212 4.98 33.97 40.77
N ASP A 213 3.85 34.43 41.33
CA ASP A 213 3.05 33.65 42.27
C ASP A 213 2.47 32.38 41.62
N LEU A 214 2.06 32.45 40.34
CA LEU A 214 1.60 31.28 39.60
C LEU A 214 2.74 30.34 39.17
N GLY A 215 4.00 30.72 39.33
CA GLY A 215 5.18 29.96 38.89
C GLY A 215 5.47 30.06 37.39
N GLY A 216 4.95 31.09 36.71
CA GLY A 216 5.13 31.31 35.27
C GLY A 216 4.40 30.31 34.37
N PHE A 217 4.86 30.18 33.12
CA PHE A 217 4.28 29.27 32.12
C PHE A 217 4.56 27.79 32.42
N SER A 218 3.66 26.89 32.04
CA SER A 218 3.85 25.45 32.24
C SER A 218 4.88 24.89 31.24
N PRO A 219 6.06 24.38 31.67
CA PRO A 219 7.15 23.98 30.76
C PRO A 219 6.91 22.64 30.03
N GLU A 220 5.80 21.97 30.34
CA GLU A 220 5.36 20.74 29.69
C GLU A 220 4.35 20.99 28.57
N LEU A 221 3.93 22.24 28.37
CA LEU A 221 3.00 22.64 27.31
C LEU A 221 3.76 23.45 26.24
N GLU A 222 3.28 23.37 25.01
CA GLU A 222 3.66 24.24 23.89
C GLU A 222 3.27 25.70 24.21
N GLY A 223 3.90 26.69 23.58
CA GLY A 223 3.79 28.11 23.95
C GLY A 223 2.36 28.68 24.03
N ASP A 224 1.52 28.45 23.03
CA ASP A 224 0.13 28.96 23.04
C ASP A 224 -0.74 28.16 24.04
N TYR A 225 -0.46 26.87 24.21
CA TYR A 225 -1.10 26.05 25.26
C TYR A 225 -0.67 26.48 26.67
N ALA A 226 0.59 26.84 26.86
CA ALA A 226 1.14 27.30 28.12
C ALA A 226 0.60 28.68 28.50
N ALA A 227 0.42 29.58 27.52
CA ALA A 227 -0.21 30.87 27.69
C ALA A 227 -1.69 30.75 28.07
N ALA A 228 -2.46 29.91 27.37
CA ALA A 228 -3.85 29.64 27.71
C ALA A 228 -4.01 28.98 29.09
N ASP A 229 -3.12 28.04 29.43
CA ASP A 229 -3.08 27.40 30.76
C ASP A 229 -2.76 28.41 31.88
N PHE A 230 -1.86 29.37 31.62
CA PHE A 230 -1.52 30.46 32.53
C PHE A 230 -2.70 31.43 32.72
N CYS A 231 -3.34 31.91 31.64
CA CYS A 231 -4.52 32.77 31.73
C CYS A 231 -5.68 32.07 32.46
N ALA A 232 -5.88 30.77 32.23
CA ALA A 232 -6.87 29.99 32.96
C ALA A 232 -6.52 29.87 34.45
N ARG A 233 -5.24 29.67 34.80
CA ARG A 233 -4.78 29.69 36.19
C ARG A 233 -4.97 31.06 36.85
N ALA A 234 -4.66 32.15 36.14
CA ALA A 234 -4.86 33.50 36.64
C ALA A 234 -6.34 33.78 36.93
N ARG A 235 -7.23 33.36 36.03
CA ARG A 235 -8.68 33.49 36.21
C ARG A 235 -9.23 32.62 37.35
N GLU A 236 -8.63 31.45 37.62
CA GLU A 236 -8.95 30.66 38.82
C GLU A 236 -8.64 31.41 40.14
N VAL A 237 -7.80 32.45 40.11
CA VAL A 237 -7.44 33.29 41.27
C VAL A 237 -8.04 34.71 41.15
N GLY A 238 -9.07 34.89 40.33
CA GLY A 238 -9.84 36.14 40.21
C GLY A 238 -9.30 37.20 39.22
N SER A 239 -8.20 36.92 38.52
CA SER A 239 -7.62 37.87 37.55
C SER A 239 -8.41 37.92 36.23
N ARG A 240 -8.55 39.12 35.63
CA ARG A 240 -9.18 39.32 34.31
C ARG A 240 -8.13 39.41 33.20
N THR A 241 -8.44 38.82 32.04
CA THR A 241 -7.58 38.86 30.84
C THR A 241 -8.27 39.57 29.69
N VAL A 242 -7.64 40.63 29.18
CA VAL A 242 -8.21 41.56 28.18
C VAL A 242 -7.38 41.53 26.91
N LEU A 243 -8.02 41.65 25.75
CA LEU A 243 -7.34 41.83 24.46
C LEU A 243 -7.39 43.31 24.10
N GLU A 244 -6.24 43.91 23.78
CA GLU A 244 -6.17 45.26 23.24
C GLU A 244 -6.17 45.20 21.71
N SER A 245 -7.21 45.74 21.09
CA SER A 245 -7.44 45.60 19.65
C SER A 245 -6.53 46.46 18.79
N ARG A 246 -5.99 47.56 19.34
CA ARG A 246 -5.05 48.46 18.65
C ARG A 246 -3.59 48.06 18.81
N ALA A 247 -3.27 47.21 19.79
CA ALA A 247 -1.93 46.67 19.95
C ALA A 247 -1.76 45.44 19.05
N SER A 248 -0.76 45.46 18.17
CA SER A 248 -0.48 44.34 17.26
C SER A 248 1.00 43.94 17.25
N VAL A 249 1.22 42.64 17.03
CA VAL A 249 2.54 42.01 16.96
C VAL A 249 2.59 41.07 15.75
N ARG A 250 3.60 41.22 14.89
CA ARG A 250 3.85 40.34 13.75
C ARG A 250 4.61 39.10 14.17
N ARG A 251 4.08 37.92 13.85
CA ARG A 251 4.67 36.62 14.15
C ARG A 251 5.47 36.12 12.94
N VAL A 252 6.78 35.94 13.12
CA VAL A 252 7.70 35.47 12.07
C VAL A 252 7.46 34.00 11.71
N ALA A 253 7.10 33.20 12.70
CA ALA A 253 6.80 31.78 12.54
C ALA A 253 5.38 31.48 13.08
N PRO A 254 4.31 31.74 12.30
CA PRO A 254 2.95 31.43 12.72
C PRO A 254 2.76 29.91 12.96
N PRO A 255 1.80 29.51 13.79
CA PRO A 255 1.57 28.11 14.12
C PRO A 255 1.08 27.36 12.87
N GLN A 256 1.57 26.13 12.66
CA GLN A 256 1.35 25.39 11.41
C GLN A 256 -0.12 25.17 11.06
N ARG A 257 -0.97 25.03 12.09
CA ARG A 257 -2.41 24.89 11.93
C ARG A 257 -3.04 26.07 11.18
N GLU A 258 -2.54 27.29 11.38
CA GLU A 258 -3.04 28.51 10.74
C GLU A 258 -2.44 28.73 9.33
N MET A 259 -1.54 27.84 8.90
CA MET A 259 -0.92 27.87 7.57
C MET A 259 -1.59 26.91 6.59
N VAL A 260 -2.56 26.10 7.03
CA VAL A 260 -3.20 25.01 6.28
C VAL A 260 -4.73 25.15 6.31
N HIS A 261 -5.36 24.97 5.15
CA HIS A 261 -6.82 25.08 4.97
C HIS A 261 -7.59 23.75 5.11
N ARG A 262 -8.92 23.88 5.33
CA ARG A 262 -9.97 22.84 5.21
C ARG A 262 -10.01 21.77 6.31
N LEU A 263 -10.94 20.81 6.13
CA LEU A 263 -11.35 19.77 7.08
C LEU A 263 -10.16 19.10 7.78
N ALA A 264 -9.08 18.89 7.03
CA ALA A 264 -7.85 18.26 7.49
C ALA A 264 -6.90 19.20 8.28
N GLY A 265 -6.92 20.51 8.06
CA GLY A 265 -6.22 21.51 8.88
C GLY A 265 -6.69 21.49 10.34
N SER A 266 -7.98 21.23 10.58
CA SER A 266 -8.54 21.07 11.94
C SER A 266 -8.14 19.76 12.64
N LEU A 267 -7.67 18.77 11.87
CA LEU A 267 -7.15 17.49 12.36
C LEU A 267 -5.63 17.54 12.54
N LEU A 268 -4.95 18.43 11.83
CA LEU A 268 -3.50 18.56 11.82
C LEU A 268 -3.02 19.37 13.03
N LEU A 269 -2.36 18.68 13.95
CA LEU A 269 -1.64 19.27 15.09
C LEU A 269 -0.19 18.81 15.02
N THR A 270 0.73 19.72 15.34
CA THR A 270 2.14 19.36 15.51
C THR A 270 2.31 18.41 16.70
N LYS A 271 3.45 17.72 16.75
CA LYS A 271 3.81 16.84 17.86
C LYS A 271 3.76 17.57 19.22
N ALA A 272 4.15 18.84 19.27
CA ALA A 272 4.14 19.65 20.49
C ALA A 272 2.72 20.04 20.92
N GLU A 273 1.91 20.54 19.98
CA GLU A 273 0.50 20.90 20.24
C GLU A 273 -0.33 19.67 20.64
N ARG A 274 -0.14 18.53 19.95
CA ARG A 274 -0.88 17.29 20.26
C ARG A 274 -0.57 16.76 21.65
N ARG A 275 0.70 16.77 22.07
CA ARG A 275 1.11 16.43 23.44
C ARG A 275 0.46 17.35 24.46
N SER A 276 0.45 18.65 24.16
CA SER A 276 -0.09 19.69 25.04
C SER A 276 -1.61 19.59 25.18
N GLN A 277 -2.33 19.32 24.10
CA GLN A 277 -3.77 19.05 24.10
C GLN A 277 -4.13 17.91 25.05
N LEU A 278 -3.43 16.77 24.94
CA LEU A 278 -3.68 15.58 25.76
C LEU A 278 -3.33 15.83 27.23
N ARG A 279 -2.20 16.50 27.50
CA ARG A 279 -1.81 16.91 28.86
C ARG A 279 -2.83 17.86 29.47
N ALA A 280 -3.28 18.87 28.74
CA ALA A 280 -4.29 19.82 29.20
C ALA A 280 -5.62 19.10 29.52
N ARG A 281 -6.06 18.17 28.67
CA ARG A 281 -7.28 17.36 28.92
C ARG A 281 -7.16 16.47 30.16
N LEU A 282 -6.06 15.74 30.29
CA LEU A 282 -5.83 14.81 31.40
C LEU A 282 -5.62 15.52 32.73
N THR A 283 -5.05 16.72 32.74
CA THR A 283 -4.87 17.50 33.98
C THR A 283 -6.17 18.11 34.50
N GLN A 284 -7.09 18.46 33.62
CA GLN A 284 -8.40 19.01 33.98
C GLN A 284 -9.48 17.94 34.23
N ALA A 285 -9.19 16.67 33.92
CA ALA A 285 -10.11 15.56 34.13
C ALA A 285 -10.31 15.23 35.63
N HIS A 286 -11.56 14.95 36.00
CA HIS A 286 -11.90 14.45 37.32
C HIS A 286 -11.20 13.08 37.55
N PRO A 287 -10.59 12.83 38.73
CA PRO A 287 -9.80 11.62 38.97
C PRO A 287 -10.57 10.32 38.72
N VAL A 288 -11.87 10.27 39.05
CA VAL A 288 -12.74 9.09 38.82
C VAL A 288 -12.95 8.79 37.34
N LEU A 289 -13.06 9.83 36.49
CA LEU A 289 -13.28 9.67 35.05
C LEU A 289 -11.98 9.49 34.26
N LEU A 290 -10.83 9.54 34.94
CA LEU A 290 -9.52 9.55 34.30
C LEU A 290 -9.22 8.27 33.51
N PRO A 291 -9.51 7.04 34.02
CA PRO A 291 -9.30 5.81 33.24
C PRO A 291 -10.16 5.77 31.97
N LEU A 292 -11.43 6.17 32.08
CA LEU A 292 -12.36 6.21 30.95
C LEU A 292 -11.91 7.24 29.89
N ILE A 293 -11.48 8.43 30.32
CA ILE A 293 -10.95 9.46 29.41
C ILE A 293 -9.64 8.98 28.78
N TRP A 294 -8.76 8.32 29.53
CA TRP A 294 -7.50 7.78 29.03
C TRP A 294 -7.73 6.73 27.92
N LEU A 295 -8.65 5.79 28.13
CA LEU A 295 -9.05 4.81 27.11
C LEU A 295 -9.68 5.49 25.89
N GLY A 296 -10.58 6.45 26.11
CA GLY A 296 -11.19 7.23 25.03
C GLY A 296 -10.19 8.04 24.21
N LEU A 297 -9.06 8.47 24.79
CA LEU A 297 -7.99 9.18 24.08
C LEU A 297 -7.17 8.26 23.17
N TRP A 298 -7.04 6.97 23.49
CA TRP A 298 -6.46 5.97 22.58
C TRP A 298 -7.33 5.77 21.36
N LEU A 299 -8.64 5.56 21.56
CA LEU A 299 -9.60 5.45 20.47
C LEU A 299 -9.63 6.72 19.61
N ALA A 300 -9.59 7.90 20.24
CA ALA A 300 -9.52 9.18 19.52
C ALA A 300 -8.19 9.38 18.77
N ALA A 301 -7.08 8.83 19.26
CA ALA A 301 -5.80 8.85 18.55
C ALA A 301 -5.83 7.93 17.32
N GLY A 302 -6.39 6.73 17.44
CA GLY A 302 -6.62 5.80 16.32
C GLY A 302 -7.58 6.40 15.28
N GLY A 303 -8.72 6.94 15.71
CA GLY A 303 -9.67 7.61 14.82
C GLY A 303 -9.08 8.81 14.09
N ARG A 304 -8.23 9.61 14.76
CA ARG A 304 -7.47 10.70 14.09
C ARG A 304 -6.43 10.19 13.10
N PHE A 305 -5.75 9.09 13.43
CA PHE A 305 -4.80 8.46 12.50
C PHE A 305 -5.50 8.04 11.21
N ILE A 306 -6.63 7.33 11.34
CA ILE A 306 -7.46 6.91 10.20
C ILE A 306 -7.97 8.14 9.44
N ALA A 307 -8.47 9.17 10.13
CA ALA A 307 -8.96 10.38 9.47
C ALA A 307 -7.85 11.12 8.69
N LEU A 308 -6.62 11.20 9.23
CA LEU A 308 -5.48 11.81 8.53
C LEU A 308 -4.96 10.96 7.38
N LEU A 309 -5.08 9.63 7.48
CA LEU A 309 -4.76 8.71 6.39
C LEU A 309 -5.75 8.89 5.23
N VAL A 310 -7.04 8.99 5.54
CA VAL A 310 -8.08 9.38 4.57
C VAL A 310 -7.75 10.76 4.01
N CYS A 311 -7.42 11.76 4.82
CA CYS A 311 -7.00 13.09 4.35
C CYS A 311 -5.61 13.16 3.67
N LYS A 312 -5.01 12.01 3.31
CA LYS A 312 -3.77 11.90 2.52
C LYS A 312 -2.52 12.44 3.22
N ALA A 313 -2.49 12.33 4.53
CA ALA A 313 -1.37 12.73 5.38
C ALA A 313 -0.95 11.61 6.34
N PRO A 314 -0.48 10.45 5.83
CA PRO A 314 -0.12 9.31 6.67
C PRO A 314 1.00 9.63 7.66
N ASP A 315 1.99 10.46 7.26
CA ASP A 315 3.06 10.92 8.16
C ASP A 315 2.53 11.76 9.33
N ALA A 316 1.58 12.65 9.04
CA ALA A 316 0.93 13.47 10.05
C ALA A 316 0.10 12.61 11.00
N GLY A 317 -0.64 11.64 10.45
CA GLY A 317 -1.39 10.67 11.24
C GLY A 317 -0.47 9.87 12.16
N LEU A 318 0.58 9.26 11.62
CA LEU A 318 1.49 8.40 12.37
C LEU A 318 2.24 9.20 13.44
N SER A 319 2.74 10.38 13.10
CA SER A 319 3.42 11.26 14.06
C SER A 319 2.49 11.72 15.18
N GLN A 320 1.22 12.04 14.88
CA GLN A 320 0.23 12.36 15.90
C GLN A 320 -0.14 11.14 16.75
N PHE A 321 -0.28 9.96 16.16
CA PHE A 321 -0.56 8.73 16.89
C PHE A 321 0.57 8.41 17.88
N LEU A 322 1.81 8.38 17.40
CA LEU A 322 3.01 8.14 18.22
C LEU A 322 3.19 9.24 19.29
N SER A 323 2.87 10.49 18.97
CA SER A 323 2.90 11.57 19.97
C SER A 323 1.81 11.41 21.03
N SER A 324 0.66 10.87 20.65
CA SER A 324 -0.46 10.59 21.56
C SER A 324 -0.11 9.43 22.47
N ALA A 325 0.36 8.31 21.90
CA ALA A 325 0.85 7.14 22.62
C ALA A 325 1.92 7.52 23.66
N GLY A 326 2.97 8.22 23.23
CA GLY A 326 4.04 8.67 24.12
C GLY A 326 3.58 9.64 25.22
N THR A 327 2.45 10.34 25.03
CA THR A 327 1.86 11.19 26.09
C THR A 327 1.03 10.38 27.06
N LEU A 328 0.22 9.45 26.56
CA LEU A 328 -0.68 8.60 27.35
C LEU A 328 0.07 7.64 28.26
N ILE A 329 1.30 7.27 27.87
CA ILE A 329 2.19 6.43 28.70
C ILE A 329 2.95 7.27 29.75
N ASN A 330 3.18 8.56 29.50
CA ASN A 330 3.99 9.42 30.38
C ASN A 330 3.17 10.07 31.51
N TRP A 331 2.80 9.28 32.51
CA TRP A 331 2.08 9.73 33.70
C TRP A 331 2.86 10.72 34.57
N ALA A 332 4.19 10.62 34.59
CA ALA A 332 5.05 11.50 35.37
C ALA A 332 4.88 12.97 34.96
N ALA A 333 4.79 13.25 33.67
CA ALA A 333 4.53 14.59 33.13
C ALA A 333 3.20 15.15 33.66
N ILE A 334 2.11 14.40 33.49
CA ILE A 334 0.77 14.79 33.97
C ILE A 334 0.78 15.10 35.47
N SER A 335 1.49 14.29 36.27
CA SER A 335 1.63 14.51 37.71
C SER A 335 2.37 15.82 38.04
N ARG A 336 3.42 16.18 37.27
CA ARG A 336 4.18 17.41 37.46
C ARG A 336 3.36 18.62 37.09
N LEU A 337 2.60 18.55 35.99
CA LEU A 337 1.70 19.64 35.59
C LEU A 337 0.57 19.85 36.62
N ARG A 338 -0.03 18.79 37.17
CA ARG A 338 -1.02 18.90 38.26
C ARG A 338 -0.42 19.53 39.52
N ARG A 339 0.80 19.13 39.91
CA ARG A 339 1.53 19.71 41.04
C ARG A 339 1.85 21.18 40.81
N HIS A 340 2.33 21.54 39.61
CA HIS A 340 2.61 22.92 39.24
C HIS A 340 1.36 23.81 39.35
N ARG A 341 0.20 23.36 38.83
CA ARG A 341 -1.08 24.06 39.00
C ARG A 341 -1.49 24.20 40.46
N ALA A 342 -1.28 23.16 41.29
CA ALA A 342 -1.64 23.21 42.70
C ALA A 342 -0.76 24.18 43.50
N SER A 343 0.56 24.16 43.27
CA SER A 343 1.52 25.03 43.95
C SER A 343 1.32 26.50 43.60
N GLY A 344 1.18 26.85 42.31
CA GLY A 344 0.99 28.24 41.88
C GLY A 344 -0.31 28.86 42.41
N ARG A 345 -1.40 28.07 42.47
CA ARG A 345 -2.66 28.55 43.08
C ARG A 345 -2.54 28.82 44.56
N ARG A 346 -1.84 27.94 45.30
CA ARG A 346 -1.61 28.13 46.74
C ARG A 346 -0.79 29.38 47.02
N ALA A 347 0.25 29.64 46.22
CA ALA A 347 1.07 30.84 46.33
C ALA A 347 0.27 32.11 46.01
N ALA A 348 -0.46 32.15 44.90
CA ALA A 348 -1.24 33.34 44.52
C ALA A 348 -2.38 33.67 45.50
N LEU A 349 -3.03 32.67 46.11
CA LEU A 349 -4.07 32.88 47.13
C LEU A 349 -3.50 33.29 48.50
N SER A 350 -2.20 33.12 48.74
CA SER A 350 -1.58 33.50 50.01
C SER A 350 -1.28 35.00 50.14
N ARG A 351 -1.48 35.78 49.06
CA ARG A 351 -1.25 37.22 49.04
C ARG A 351 -2.32 37.98 49.84
N PRO A 352 -1.94 38.97 50.67
CA PRO A 352 -2.88 39.74 51.47
C PRO A 352 -3.92 40.52 50.63
N GLU A 353 -3.54 40.99 49.44
CA GLU A 353 -4.45 41.66 48.49
C GLU A 353 -5.62 40.78 48.02
N ARG A 354 -5.49 39.45 48.14
CA ARG A 354 -6.50 38.46 47.73
C ARG A 354 -7.01 37.61 48.88
N ALA A 355 -6.50 37.84 50.10
CA ALA A 355 -6.83 37.08 51.30
C ALA A 355 -8.10 37.58 52.02
N GLY A 356 -8.65 38.72 51.60
CA GLY A 356 -9.86 39.32 52.20
C GLY A 356 -11.17 38.59 51.87
N GLU A 357 -11.21 37.87 50.75
CA GLU A 357 -12.32 36.98 50.37
C GLU A 357 -11.96 35.52 50.72
N SER A 358 -12.95 34.70 51.08
CA SER A 358 -12.71 33.27 51.32
C SER A 358 -12.14 32.65 50.05
N GLY A 359 -10.85 32.28 50.08
CA GLY A 359 -10.14 31.80 48.89
C GLY A 359 -10.74 30.55 48.24
N LYS A 360 -11.67 29.86 48.92
CA LYS A 360 -12.48 28.79 48.35
C LYS A 360 -13.54 29.32 47.37
N ASP A 361 -14.14 30.46 47.67
CA ASP A 361 -15.22 31.07 46.88
C ASP A 361 -14.63 31.71 45.63
N VAL A 362 -13.52 32.44 45.76
CA VAL A 362 -12.73 32.95 44.61
C VAL A 362 -12.34 31.82 43.65
N LEU A 363 -11.91 30.66 44.19
CA LEU A 363 -11.53 29.51 43.39
C LEU A 363 -12.75 28.83 42.75
N ALA A 364 -13.89 28.77 43.44
CA ALA A 364 -15.12 28.21 42.92
C ALA A 364 -15.66 29.06 41.76
N GLU A 365 -15.77 30.37 41.96
CA GLU A 365 -16.16 31.34 40.93
C GLU A 365 -15.18 31.35 39.76
N GLY A 366 -13.87 31.40 40.04
CA GLY A 366 -12.84 31.39 39.01
C GLY A 366 -12.86 30.10 38.17
N ARG A 367 -13.08 28.93 38.80
CA ARG A 367 -13.26 27.66 38.08
C ARG A 367 -14.54 27.63 37.27
N GLN A 368 -15.62 28.21 37.79
CA GLN A 368 -16.88 28.35 37.06
C GLN A 368 -16.69 29.24 35.83
N ALA A 369 -16.07 30.41 35.99
CA ALA A 369 -15.75 31.32 34.89
C ALA A 369 -14.84 30.66 33.84
N VAL A 370 -13.84 29.87 34.27
CA VAL A 370 -13.00 29.09 33.33
C VAL A 370 -13.81 28.01 32.61
N ARG A 371 -14.84 27.42 33.22
CA ARG A 371 -15.70 26.41 32.58
C ARG A 371 -16.69 27.05 31.60
N GLU A 372 -17.26 28.19 31.94
CA GLU A 372 -18.20 28.95 31.10
C GLU A 372 -17.50 29.54 29.87
N ASN A 373 -16.27 30.01 30.02
CA ASN A 373 -15.44 30.52 28.93
C ASN A 373 -14.81 29.46 28.03
N ARG A 374 -15.11 28.17 28.24
CA ARG A 374 -14.66 27.11 27.32
C ARG A 374 -15.52 27.09 26.07
N LEU A 375 -14.87 26.90 24.94
CA LEU A 375 -15.56 26.71 23.69
C LEU A 375 -16.44 25.46 23.74
N SER A 376 -17.74 25.64 23.48
CA SER A 376 -18.68 24.52 23.37
C SER A 376 -18.40 23.69 22.12
N GLY A 377 -18.84 22.43 22.11
CA GLY A 377 -18.68 21.56 20.95
C GLY A 377 -19.43 22.07 19.71
N ALA A 378 -20.53 22.78 19.90
CA ALA A 378 -21.29 23.40 18.80
C ALA A 378 -20.52 24.59 18.21
N GLN A 379 -20.01 25.49 19.04
CA GLN A 379 -19.17 26.62 18.60
C GLN A 379 -17.88 26.14 17.92
N LEU A 380 -17.24 25.08 18.41
CA LEU A 380 -16.05 24.51 17.75
C LEU A 380 -16.39 23.95 16.37
N ARG A 381 -17.54 23.28 16.23
CA ARG A 381 -18.01 22.75 14.94
C ARG A 381 -18.34 23.87 13.97
N GLU A 382 -18.98 24.93 14.45
CA GLU A 382 -19.29 26.12 13.66
C GLU A 382 -18.00 26.83 13.20
N GLN A 383 -17.04 27.05 14.11
CA GLN A 383 -15.74 27.60 13.75
C GLN A 383 -15.03 26.75 12.70
N ARG A 384 -15.00 25.42 12.88
CA ARG A 384 -14.40 24.51 11.89
C ARG A 384 -15.12 24.54 10.54
N ARG A 385 -16.45 24.72 10.53
CA ARG A 385 -17.21 24.92 9.29
C ARG A 385 -16.77 26.21 8.60
N ARG A 386 -16.64 27.32 9.34
CA ARG A 386 -16.12 28.58 8.81
C ARG A 386 -14.71 28.43 8.26
N ASP A 387 -13.79 27.81 9.02
CA ASP A 387 -12.43 27.50 8.55
C ASP A 387 -12.44 26.62 7.28
N THR A 388 -13.48 25.80 7.06
CA THR A 388 -13.62 24.99 5.84
C THR A 388 -14.24 25.73 4.65
N THR A 389 -15.14 26.68 4.91
CA THR A 389 -15.86 27.46 3.89
C THR A 389 -15.22 28.80 3.58
N ALA A 390 -14.23 29.22 4.39
CA ALA A 390 -13.47 30.44 4.17
C ALA A 390 -12.85 30.41 2.78
N GLU A 391 -13.50 31.10 1.84
CA GLU A 391 -12.89 31.46 0.56
C GLU A 391 -11.84 32.51 0.86
N THR A 392 -10.65 32.08 1.28
CA THR A 392 -9.51 32.96 1.16
C THR A 392 -9.39 33.28 -0.31
N VAL A 393 -9.47 34.57 -0.64
CA VAL A 393 -9.00 35.18 -1.89
C VAL A 393 -7.50 34.90 -2.01
N GLY A 394 -7.13 33.63 -2.15
CA GLY A 394 -5.94 33.25 -2.85
C GLY A 394 -6.26 33.66 -4.27
N VAL A 395 -5.75 34.84 -4.65
CA VAL A 395 -5.68 35.31 -6.02
C VAL A 395 -5.57 34.07 -6.89
N THR A 396 -6.63 33.83 -7.65
CA THR A 396 -6.65 32.87 -8.76
C THR A 396 -5.27 32.94 -9.35
N GLY A 397 -4.48 31.87 -9.15
CA GLY A 397 -3.14 31.78 -9.73
C GLY A 397 -3.31 32.27 -11.14
N GLU A 398 -2.58 33.35 -11.46
CA GLU A 398 -2.76 34.08 -12.70
C GLU A 398 -3.07 33.08 -13.79
N ARG A 399 -4.20 33.33 -14.45
CA ARG A 399 -4.44 32.86 -15.80
C ARG A 399 -3.16 33.14 -16.58
N THR A 400 -2.25 32.19 -16.61
CA THR A 400 -1.27 32.01 -17.68
C THR A 400 -2.04 31.44 -18.87
N ALA A 401 -3.09 32.16 -19.26
CA ALA A 401 -3.40 32.31 -20.67
C ALA A 401 -2.16 32.98 -21.26
N GLY A 402 -1.51 32.24 -22.16
CA GLY A 402 -0.26 32.55 -22.84
C GLY A 402 0.22 33.99 -22.79
N VAL A 403 1.37 34.18 -22.15
CA VAL A 403 2.44 34.87 -22.89
C VAL A 403 2.81 33.92 -24.02
N ALA A 404 2.22 34.18 -25.18
CA ALA A 404 2.69 33.63 -26.43
C ALA A 404 4.18 34.00 -26.58
N GLY A 405 5.02 33.00 -26.83
CA GLY A 405 6.34 33.21 -27.43
C GLY A 405 7.55 33.31 -26.49
N VAL A 406 7.88 32.21 -25.80
CA VAL A 406 9.30 31.81 -25.68
C VAL A 406 9.37 30.32 -26.03
N PRO A 407 9.87 29.94 -27.22
CA PRO A 407 10.12 28.54 -27.55
C PRO A 407 11.34 28.08 -26.76
N GLY A 408 11.14 27.27 -25.71
CA GLY A 408 12.27 26.67 -25.00
C GLY A 408 12.01 26.15 -23.57
N ASP A 409 10.89 26.48 -22.91
CA ASP A 409 10.72 26.08 -21.51
C ASP A 409 10.14 24.66 -21.36
N GLU A 410 10.99 23.65 -21.58
CA GLU A 410 10.71 22.22 -21.43
C GLU A 410 10.22 21.84 -20.02
N ARG A 411 10.43 22.72 -19.04
CA ARG A 411 10.03 22.53 -17.64
C ARG A 411 8.51 22.61 -17.44
N ALA A 412 7.81 23.46 -18.18
CA ALA A 412 6.36 23.56 -18.12
C ALA A 412 5.64 22.32 -18.69
N LEU A 413 6.30 21.57 -19.59
CA LEU A 413 5.83 20.27 -20.11
C LEU A 413 6.13 19.10 -19.17
N LEU A 414 7.12 19.24 -18.28
CA LEU A 414 7.52 18.25 -17.27
C LEU A 414 6.89 18.49 -15.88
N GLU A 415 6.36 19.69 -15.62
CA GLU A 415 5.46 19.99 -14.49
C GLU A 415 4.02 19.51 -14.74
N ILE A 416 3.75 18.95 -15.93
CA ILE A 416 2.49 18.31 -16.28
C ILE A 416 2.37 16.97 -15.54
N GLY A 417 1.46 16.94 -14.58
CA GLY A 417 1.08 15.74 -13.82
C GLY A 417 0.92 15.97 -12.31
N SER A 418 1.17 17.19 -11.82
CA SER A 418 1.04 17.55 -10.39
C SER A 418 -0.25 18.31 -10.04
N GLY A 419 -1.05 18.68 -11.05
CA GLY A 419 -2.30 19.43 -10.89
C GLY A 419 -3.52 18.53 -10.85
N ASP A 420 -4.21 18.52 -9.71
CA ASP A 420 -5.58 18.01 -9.56
C ASP A 420 -6.51 18.68 -10.61
N GLY A 421 -6.91 17.94 -11.64
CA GLY A 421 -7.73 18.47 -12.75
C GLY A 421 -7.31 18.02 -14.15
N GLU A 422 -6.41 17.04 -14.29
CA GLU A 422 -5.94 16.57 -15.60
C GLU A 422 -7.08 16.02 -16.48
N PHE A 423 -8.12 15.41 -15.91
CA PHE A 423 -9.31 14.96 -16.66
C PHE A 423 -10.16 16.13 -17.19
N ASP A 424 -10.27 17.23 -16.45
CA ASP A 424 -10.99 18.44 -16.88
C ASP A 424 -10.21 19.24 -17.94
N GLN A 425 -8.90 18.98 -18.09
CA GLN A 425 -8.03 19.63 -19.06
C GLN A 425 -7.73 18.75 -20.30
N LEU A 426 -8.23 17.50 -20.33
CA LEU A 426 -8.25 16.65 -21.51
C LEU A 426 -9.04 17.22 -22.70
N PRO A 427 -9.86 18.27 -22.64
CA PRO A 427 -10.39 18.90 -23.86
C PRO A 427 -9.40 19.86 -24.54
N ALA A 428 -8.38 20.37 -23.84
CA ALA A 428 -7.64 21.57 -24.27
C ALA A 428 -6.27 21.34 -24.98
N ARG A 429 -5.88 20.10 -25.29
CA ARG A 429 -4.58 19.81 -25.97
C ARG A 429 -4.74 19.59 -27.48
N GLY A 430 -3.67 19.86 -28.22
CA GLY A 430 -3.60 19.74 -29.68
C GLY A 430 -4.08 18.37 -30.20
N SER A 431 -4.87 18.40 -31.26
CA SER A 431 -5.59 17.26 -31.84
C SER A 431 -4.69 16.13 -32.39
N GLY A 432 -3.43 16.41 -32.72
CA GLY A 432 -2.52 15.46 -33.38
C GLY A 432 -2.11 14.24 -32.55
N ASP A 433 -1.73 14.42 -31.28
CA ASP A 433 -1.25 13.32 -30.43
C ASP A 433 -2.34 12.30 -30.10
N ARG A 434 -3.58 12.77 -29.98
CA ARG A 434 -4.75 11.93 -29.69
C ARG A 434 -5.15 11.12 -30.89
N LEU A 435 -5.11 11.74 -32.07
CA LEU A 435 -5.41 11.07 -33.32
C LEU A 435 -4.38 9.95 -33.59
N GLY A 436 -3.09 10.21 -33.32
CA GLY A 436 -2.04 9.19 -33.43
C GLY A 436 -2.25 7.99 -32.48
N LEU A 437 -2.51 8.23 -31.20
CA LEU A 437 -2.82 7.17 -30.23
C LEU A 437 -4.11 6.43 -30.61
N PHE A 438 -5.17 7.15 -31.00
CA PHE A 438 -6.44 6.56 -31.40
C PHE A 438 -6.25 5.63 -32.60
N LEU A 439 -5.63 6.10 -33.69
CA LEU A 439 -5.36 5.29 -34.87
C LEU A 439 -4.50 4.07 -34.55
N LEU A 440 -3.47 4.22 -33.71
CA LEU A 440 -2.62 3.12 -33.27
C LEU A 440 -3.44 2.05 -32.52
N LEU A 441 -4.24 2.46 -31.53
CA LEU A 441 -5.06 1.53 -30.75
C LEU A 441 -6.13 0.87 -31.61
N THR A 442 -6.79 1.60 -32.51
CA THR A 442 -7.78 1.06 -33.44
C THR A 442 -7.14 0.02 -34.37
N ALA A 443 -5.96 0.31 -34.93
CA ALA A 443 -5.24 -0.61 -35.80
C ALA A 443 -4.82 -1.89 -35.05
N LEU A 444 -4.20 -1.76 -33.87
CA LEU A 444 -3.78 -2.91 -33.06
C LEU A 444 -4.97 -3.74 -32.58
N THR A 445 -6.07 -3.10 -32.19
CA THR A 445 -7.31 -3.80 -31.80
C THR A 445 -7.88 -4.57 -32.98
N GLY A 446 -7.97 -3.96 -34.16
CA GLY A 446 -8.45 -4.63 -35.36
C GLY A 446 -7.59 -5.84 -35.74
N VAL A 447 -6.26 -5.69 -35.73
CA VAL A 447 -5.32 -6.80 -35.99
C VAL A 447 -5.48 -7.91 -34.95
N SER A 448 -5.63 -7.57 -33.68
CA SER A 448 -5.79 -8.55 -32.59
C SER A 448 -7.10 -9.33 -32.69
N LEU A 449 -8.22 -8.66 -32.99
CA LEU A 449 -9.52 -9.31 -33.19
C LEU A 449 -9.50 -10.28 -34.37
N VAL A 450 -8.80 -9.94 -35.45
CA VAL A 450 -8.65 -10.84 -36.61
C VAL A 450 -7.76 -12.03 -36.27
N GLY A 451 -6.65 -11.82 -35.55
CA GLY A 451 -5.73 -12.89 -35.16
C GLY A 451 -6.29 -13.85 -34.12
N PHE A 452 -7.22 -13.41 -33.26
CA PHE A 452 -7.86 -14.24 -32.23
C PHE A 452 -9.35 -14.48 -32.51
N ARG A 453 -9.77 -14.43 -33.78
CA ARG A 453 -11.17 -14.54 -34.19
C ARG A 453 -11.87 -15.79 -33.65
N ASP A 454 -11.15 -16.90 -33.50
CA ASP A 454 -11.69 -18.18 -33.04
C ASP A 454 -12.01 -18.15 -31.53
N LEU A 455 -11.39 -17.25 -30.76
CA LEU A 455 -11.60 -17.09 -29.32
C LEU A 455 -12.77 -16.14 -29.00
N LEU A 456 -13.23 -15.32 -29.94
CA LEU A 456 -14.20 -14.22 -29.69
C LEU A 456 -15.54 -14.70 -29.13
N LEU A 457 -15.94 -15.93 -29.43
CA LEU A 457 -17.20 -16.53 -28.99
C LEU A 457 -17.04 -17.50 -27.81
N SER A 458 -15.81 -17.71 -27.33
CA SER A 458 -15.53 -18.66 -26.25
C SER A 458 -15.76 -18.04 -24.87
N GLY A 459 -16.23 -18.86 -23.92
CA GLY A 459 -16.50 -18.43 -22.54
C GLY A 459 -15.24 -18.39 -21.66
N ALA A 460 -14.18 -19.10 -22.05
CA ALA A 460 -12.91 -19.15 -21.36
C ALA A 460 -11.76 -19.45 -22.34
N LEU A 461 -10.55 -19.15 -21.89
CA LEU A 461 -9.32 -19.55 -22.58
C LEU A 461 -8.93 -20.97 -22.14
N GLY A 462 -8.63 -21.86 -23.07
CA GLY A 462 -8.09 -23.19 -22.77
C GLY A 462 -6.79 -23.47 -23.52
N GLY A 463 -6.12 -24.56 -23.16
CA GLY A 463 -4.88 -25.01 -23.82
C GLY A 463 -3.62 -24.25 -23.37
N GLY A 464 -2.45 -24.84 -23.63
CA GLY A 464 -1.18 -24.35 -23.09
C GLY A 464 -1.24 -24.25 -21.56
N ALA A 465 -0.75 -23.13 -21.01
CA ALA A 465 -0.76 -22.83 -19.58
C ALA A 465 -2.09 -22.24 -19.10
N ALA A 466 -3.02 -21.95 -20.03
CA ALA A 466 -4.28 -21.30 -19.71
C ALA A 466 -5.29 -22.28 -19.13
N VAL A 467 -5.80 -21.90 -17.96
CA VAL A 467 -6.81 -22.63 -17.20
C VAL A 467 -7.93 -21.63 -16.84
N PRO A 468 -9.22 -22.03 -16.90
CA PRO A 468 -10.33 -21.15 -16.50
C PRO A 468 -10.28 -20.82 -15.00
N VAL A 469 -10.95 -19.74 -14.61
CA VAL A 469 -11.23 -19.40 -13.21
C VAL A 469 -12.59 -20.01 -12.83
N SER A 470 -12.74 -20.42 -11.56
CA SER A 470 -14.00 -20.91 -11.02
C SER A 470 -15.18 -19.97 -11.34
N ALA A 471 -16.32 -20.54 -11.75
CA ALA A 471 -17.48 -19.79 -12.23
C ALA A 471 -18.18 -18.96 -11.13
N SER A 472 -18.11 -19.43 -9.89
CA SER A 472 -18.74 -18.78 -8.74
C SER A 472 -17.78 -17.82 -8.05
N MET A 473 -18.26 -16.61 -7.74
CA MET A 473 -17.53 -15.63 -6.93
C MET A 473 -17.24 -16.19 -5.51
N THR A 474 -18.19 -16.96 -4.96
CA THR A 474 -18.04 -17.60 -3.64
C THR A 474 -16.92 -18.64 -3.65
N GLU A 475 -16.80 -19.41 -4.73
CA GLU A 475 -15.75 -20.41 -4.87
C GLU A 475 -14.36 -19.77 -4.95
N VAL A 476 -14.20 -18.72 -5.77
CA VAL A 476 -12.95 -17.94 -5.84
C VAL A 476 -12.61 -17.31 -4.49
N TRP A 477 -13.60 -16.78 -3.77
CA TRP A 477 -13.42 -16.24 -2.41
C TRP A 477 -12.92 -17.31 -1.45
N THR A 478 -13.55 -18.48 -1.44
CA THR A 478 -13.17 -19.60 -0.58
C THR A 478 -11.76 -20.10 -0.92
N HIS A 479 -11.42 -20.28 -2.20
CA HIS A 479 -10.08 -20.70 -2.62
C HIS A 479 -9.00 -19.63 -2.34
N THR A 480 -9.36 -18.35 -2.26
CA THR A 480 -8.41 -17.28 -1.93
C THR A 480 -8.12 -17.20 -0.42
N LEU A 481 -9.10 -17.47 0.42
CA LEU A 481 -8.96 -17.38 1.88
C LEU A 481 -8.63 -18.70 2.56
N SER A 482 -8.90 -19.83 1.92
CA SER A 482 -8.64 -21.17 2.46
C SER A 482 -7.14 -21.50 2.44
N PHE A 483 -6.69 -22.19 3.50
CA PHE A 483 -5.36 -22.78 3.59
C PHE A 483 -5.39 -24.29 3.27
N LEU A 484 -6.53 -24.77 2.76
CA LEU A 484 -6.73 -26.13 2.27
C LEU A 484 -6.68 -26.13 0.74
N VAL A 485 -6.03 -27.12 0.16
CA VAL A 485 -5.95 -27.29 -1.30
C VAL A 485 -7.15 -28.13 -1.77
N ALA A 486 -7.97 -27.56 -2.65
CA ALA A 486 -9.22 -28.19 -3.09
C ALA A 486 -8.99 -29.51 -3.85
N ASP A 487 -8.00 -29.53 -4.74
CA ASP A 487 -7.65 -30.68 -5.58
C ASP A 487 -6.61 -31.57 -4.87
N SER A 488 -6.89 -31.98 -3.64
CA SER A 488 -5.98 -32.81 -2.83
C SER A 488 -6.70 -33.68 -1.80
N LEU A 489 -5.97 -34.63 -1.21
CA LEU A 489 -6.39 -35.44 -0.07
C LEU A 489 -6.13 -34.74 1.28
N GLY A 490 -6.33 -33.43 1.35
CA GLY A 490 -6.18 -32.66 2.60
C GLY A 490 -4.84 -31.94 2.74
N GLU A 491 -4.24 -31.52 1.63
CA GLU A 491 -3.02 -30.73 1.62
C GLU A 491 -3.24 -29.33 2.21
N ARG A 492 -2.26 -28.86 3.00
CA ARG A 492 -2.28 -27.53 3.61
C ARG A 492 -1.36 -26.58 2.85
N ALA A 493 -1.93 -25.63 2.12
CA ALA A 493 -1.18 -24.56 1.47
C ALA A 493 -2.07 -23.31 1.34
N ALA A 494 -1.50 -22.15 1.68
CA ALA A 494 -2.16 -20.88 1.44
C ALA A 494 -2.24 -20.59 -0.07
N ALA A 495 -3.25 -19.82 -0.46
CA ALA A 495 -3.42 -19.37 -1.84
C ALA A 495 -2.20 -18.60 -2.38
N ASP A 496 -1.91 -18.78 -3.66
CA ASP A 496 -0.89 -18.01 -4.35
C ASP A 496 -1.31 -16.52 -4.45
N PRO A 497 -0.36 -15.56 -4.49
CA PRO A 497 -0.67 -14.13 -4.54
C PRO A 497 -1.55 -13.72 -5.71
N PHE A 498 -1.49 -14.47 -6.82
CA PHE A 498 -2.31 -14.23 -7.99
C PHE A 498 -3.81 -14.43 -7.74
N ASN A 499 -4.20 -15.27 -6.77
CA ASN A 499 -5.60 -15.50 -6.42
C ASN A 499 -6.30 -14.22 -5.95
N LEU A 500 -5.58 -13.30 -5.30
CA LEU A 500 -6.15 -12.00 -4.92
C LEU A 500 -6.48 -11.15 -6.15
N VAL A 501 -5.68 -11.25 -7.22
CA VAL A 501 -5.98 -10.60 -8.51
C VAL A 501 -7.22 -11.24 -9.14
N LEU A 502 -7.31 -12.57 -9.13
CA LEU A 502 -8.48 -13.30 -9.62
C LEU A 502 -9.75 -12.96 -8.85
N LEU A 503 -9.65 -12.81 -7.53
CA LEU A 503 -10.77 -12.40 -6.68
C LEU A 503 -11.24 -10.98 -7.02
N ILE A 504 -10.33 -10.04 -7.24
CA ILE A 504 -10.68 -8.69 -7.68
C ILE A 504 -11.35 -8.74 -9.06
N LEU A 505 -10.84 -9.53 -9.99
CA LEU A 505 -11.47 -9.66 -11.32
C LEU A 505 -12.84 -10.33 -11.23
N SER A 506 -13.00 -11.38 -10.41
CA SER A 506 -14.26 -12.09 -10.21
C SER A 506 -15.31 -11.19 -9.54
N THR A 507 -14.94 -10.42 -8.52
CA THR A 507 -15.85 -9.46 -7.87
C THR A 507 -16.26 -8.32 -8.80
N LEU A 508 -15.33 -7.77 -9.60
CA LEU A 508 -15.65 -6.70 -10.57
C LEU A 508 -16.47 -7.19 -11.77
N SER A 509 -16.33 -8.45 -12.16
CA SER A 509 -17.03 -9.08 -13.29
C SER A 509 -18.24 -9.92 -12.87
N VAL A 510 -18.59 -9.95 -11.58
CA VAL A 510 -19.71 -10.73 -11.04
C VAL A 510 -19.61 -12.21 -11.45
N GLY A 511 -18.45 -12.83 -11.18
CA GLY A 511 -18.17 -14.26 -11.48
C GLY A 511 -17.62 -14.56 -12.87
N HIS A 512 -17.51 -13.58 -13.78
CA HIS A 512 -17.06 -13.81 -15.16
C HIS A 512 -15.56 -13.60 -15.38
N ALA A 513 -14.72 -13.98 -14.40
CA ALA A 513 -13.28 -13.74 -14.44
C ALA A 513 -12.59 -14.41 -15.64
N SER A 514 -13.01 -15.64 -16.01
CA SER A 514 -12.49 -16.38 -17.16
C SER A 514 -12.66 -15.61 -18.48
N ALA A 515 -13.82 -14.99 -18.69
CA ALA A 515 -14.08 -14.16 -19.87
C ALA A 515 -13.21 -12.89 -19.86
N VAL A 516 -13.02 -12.27 -18.70
CA VAL A 516 -12.12 -11.10 -18.57
C VAL A 516 -10.68 -11.45 -18.94
N LEU A 517 -10.16 -12.59 -18.46
CA LEU A 517 -8.80 -13.04 -18.78
C LEU A 517 -8.64 -13.35 -20.26
N LEU A 518 -9.64 -13.97 -20.89
CA LEU A 518 -9.70 -14.16 -22.34
C LEU A 518 -9.60 -12.81 -23.07
N TRP A 519 -10.39 -11.81 -22.69
CA TRP A 519 -10.35 -10.49 -23.31
C TRP A 519 -9.03 -9.75 -23.04
N VAL A 520 -8.38 -9.96 -21.90
CA VAL A 520 -7.03 -9.44 -21.62
C VAL A 520 -6.01 -10.02 -22.60
N VAL A 521 -6.10 -11.30 -22.94
CA VAL A 521 -5.23 -11.92 -23.97
C VAL A 521 -5.56 -11.37 -25.37
N ILE A 522 -6.84 -11.29 -25.74
CA ILE A 522 -7.27 -10.72 -27.02
C ILE A 522 -6.86 -9.25 -27.15
N LEU A 523 -6.87 -8.47 -26.07
CA LEU A 523 -6.49 -7.06 -26.08
C LEU A 523 -5.06 -6.80 -25.60
N ALA A 524 -4.22 -7.84 -25.51
CA ALA A 524 -2.88 -7.72 -24.93
C ALA A 524 -2.00 -6.71 -25.68
N ALA A 525 -1.99 -6.75 -27.02
CA ALA A 525 -1.22 -5.81 -27.84
C ALA A 525 -1.70 -4.34 -27.70
N PRO A 526 -2.99 -4.00 -27.88
CA PRO A 526 -3.44 -2.61 -27.70
C PRO A 526 -3.31 -2.11 -26.25
N LEU A 527 -3.55 -2.96 -25.24
CA LEU A 527 -3.36 -2.58 -23.83
C LEU A 527 -1.87 -2.31 -23.53
N SER A 528 -0.97 -3.15 -24.03
CA SER A 528 0.48 -2.95 -23.91
C SER A 528 0.93 -1.67 -24.61
N ALA A 529 0.41 -1.39 -25.81
CA ALA A 529 0.70 -0.14 -26.52
C ALA A 529 0.24 1.09 -25.73
N LEU A 530 -0.93 1.04 -25.10
CA LEU A 530 -1.47 2.14 -24.29
C LEU A 530 -0.57 2.44 -23.08
N THR A 531 -0.17 1.40 -22.33
CA THR A 531 0.67 1.57 -21.14
C THR A 531 2.07 2.05 -21.51
N ALA A 532 2.65 1.50 -22.58
CA ALA A 532 3.94 1.95 -23.12
C ALA A 532 3.88 3.39 -23.65
N TRP A 533 2.79 3.80 -24.29
CA TRP A 533 2.59 5.17 -24.75
C TRP A 533 2.64 6.18 -23.59
N TRP A 534 1.97 5.87 -22.48
CA TRP A 534 2.00 6.71 -21.28
C TRP A 534 3.39 6.77 -20.66
N ALA A 535 4.07 5.61 -20.55
CA ALA A 535 5.43 5.54 -20.03
C ALA A 535 6.44 6.29 -20.93
N ALA A 536 6.26 6.24 -22.25
CA ALA A 536 7.10 6.93 -23.23
C ALA A 536 7.16 8.45 -22.99
N GLY A 537 6.12 9.03 -22.39
CA GLY A 537 6.10 10.42 -21.95
C GLY A 537 7.14 10.78 -20.89
N LEU A 538 7.71 9.81 -20.17
CA LEU A 538 8.82 10.04 -19.22
C LEU A 538 10.12 10.40 -19.93
N TRP A 539 10.34 9.83 -21.11
CA TRP A 539 11.59 9.92 -21.86
C TRP A 539 11.47 10.89 -23.02
N SER A 540 10.29 11.00 -23.66
CA SER A 540 10.11 11.84 -24.84
C SER A 540 8.78 12.59 -24.94
N SER A 541 8.89 13.85 -25.37
CA SER A 541 7.75 14.71 -25.73
C SER A 541 7.27 14.47 -27.16
N ALA A 542 8.13 14.01 -28.08
CA ALA A 542 7.76 13.77 -29.47
C ALA A 542 6.82 12.57 -29.65
N SER A 543 5.69 12.78 -30.33
CA SER A 543 4.63 11.78 -30.56
C SER A 543 5.15 10.58 -31.35
N PHE A 544 6.04 10.80 -32.33
CA PHE A 544 6.67 9.72 -33.10
C PHE A 544 7.40 8.71 -32.20
N HIS A 545 8.21 9.19 -31.24
CA HIS A 545 8.91 8.30 -30.30
C HIS A 545 7.93 7.50 -29.42
N ARG A 546 6.76 8.09 -29.10
CA ARG A 546 5.72 7.39 -28.33
C ARG A 546 5.03 6.30 -29.16
N VAL A 547 4.72 6.58 -30.44
CA VAL A 547 4.20 5.57 -31.38
C VAL A 547 5.18 4.42 -31.53
N VAL A 548 6.45 4.73 -31.80
CA VAL A 548 7.53 3.75 -31.92
C VAL A 548 7.67 2.90 -30.66
N THR A 549 7.70 3.53 -29.49
CA THR A 549 7.81 2.82 -28.20
C THR A 549 6.62 1.89 -27.99
N ALA A 550 5.41 2.37 -28.27
CA ALA A 550 4.19 1.60 -28.11
C ALA A 550 4.14 0.39 -29.06
N LEU A 551 4.58 0.55 -30.31
CA LEU A 551 4.64 -0.54 -31.30
C LEU A 551 5.72 -1.58 -30.95
N VAL A 552 6.93 -1.14 -30.60
CA VAL A 552 8.02 -2.06 -30.20
C VAL A 552 7.64 -2.85 -28.95
N TRP A 553 6.96 -2.21 -27.99
CA TRP A 553 6.48 -2.88 -26.78
C TRP A 553 5.36 -3.88 -27.09
N ALA A 554 4.33 -3.46 -27.83
CA ALA A 554 3.18 -4.31 -28.15
C ALA A 554 3.51 -5.50 -29.07
N LEU A 555 4.62 -5.44 -29.80
CA LEU A 555 5.08 -6.51 -30.69
C LEU A 555 6.33 -7.23 -30.16
N LEU A 556 6.70 -7.04 -28.89
CA LEU A 556 7.87 -7.69 -28.30
C LEU A 556 7.69 -9.22 -28.33
N PRO A 557 8.68 -10.02 -28.79
CA PRO A 557 8.54 -11.48 -28.89
C PRO A 557 8.14 -12.15 -27.56
N ALA A 558 8.64 -11.66 -26.42
CA ALA A 558 8.23 -12.16 -25.11
C ALA A 558 6.71 -12.06 -24.82
N LEU A 559 6.01 -11.04 -25.33
CA LEU A 559 4.54 -10.94 -25.23
C LEU A 559 3.86 -11.94 -26.18
N GLN A 560 4.43 -12.15 -27.36
CA GLN A 560 3.89 -13.09 -28.35
C GLN A 560 3.95 -14.53 -27.82
N ALA A 561 5.09 -14.93 -27.26
CA ALA A 561 5.27 -16.19 -26.54
C ALA A 561 4.26 -16.36 -25.40
N ALA A 562 4.12 -15.35 -24.52
CA ALA A 562 3.23 -15.42 -23.38
C ALA A 562 1.75 -15.56 -23.80
N THR A 563 1.32 -14.80 -24.82
CA THR A 563 -0.05 -14.89 -25.36
C THR A 563 -0.30 -16.19 -26.11
N GLY A 564 0.66 -16.67 -26.90
CA GLY A 564 0.55 -17.93 -27.66
C GLY A 564 0.49 -19.17 -26.76
N GLN A 565 1.20 -19.15 -25.63
CA GLN A 565 1.23 -20.25 -24.65
C GLN A 565 0.15 -20.15 -23.56
N GLY A 566 -0.65 -19.08 -23.53
CA GLY A 566 -1.68 -18.90 -22.50
C GLY A 566 -1.15 -18.55 -21.11
N ARG A 567 0.07 -17.98 -21.00
CA ARG A 567 0.69 -17.57 -19.74
C ARG A 567 0.13 -16.22 -19.27
N ILE A 568 -1.10 -16.25 -18.73
CA ILE A 568 -1.91 -15.06 -18.39
C ILE A 568 -1.17 -14.12 -17.42
N GLY A 569 -0.47 -14.67 -16.43
CA GLY A 569 0.32 -13.89 -15.48
C GLY A 569 1.42 -13.05 -16.14
N ALA A 570 2.16 -13.65 -17.07
CA ALA A 570 3.20 -12.96 -17.84
C ALA A 570 2.62 -11.86 -18.75
N VAL A 571 1.44 -12.09 -19.36
CA VAL A 571 0.72 -11.09 -20.17
C VAL A 571 0.33 -9.88 -19.33
N ILE A 572 -0.29 -10.09 -18.16
CA ILE A 572 -0.69 -9.01 -17.24
C ILE A 572 0.55 -8.23 -16.77
N ALA A 573 1.62 -8.91 -16.39
CA ALA A 573 2.87 -8.25 -15.99
C ALA A 573 3.44 -7.39 -17.13
N HIS A 574 3.49 -7.90 -18.36
CA HIS A 574 3.96 -7.15 -19.53
C HIS A 574 3.11 -5.91 -19.80
N ILE A 575 1.77 -6.01 -19.71
CA ILE A 575 0.89 -4.85 -19.89
C ILE A 575 1.16 -3.78 -18.82
N LEU A 576 1.33 -4.17 -17.56
CA LEU A 576 1.39 -3.23 -16.42
C LEU A 576 2.78 -2.65 -16.14
N LEU A 577 3.87 -3.31 -16.55
CA LEU A 577 5.25 -2.89 -16.32
C LEU A 577 5.55 -1.42 -16.71
N PRO A 578 5.12 -0.90 -17.88
CA PRO A 578 5.36 0.49 -18.25
C PRO A 578 4.69 1.49 -17.29
N VAL A 579 3.45 1.22 -16.87
CA VAL A 579 2.71 2.08 -15.93
C VAL A 579 3.29 1.99 -14.52
N LEU A 580 3.83 0.84 -14.13
CA LEU A 580 4.60 0.70 -12.89
C LEU A 580 5.79 1.66 -12.85
N VAL A 581 6.58 1.69 -13.93
CA VAL A 581 7.72 2.61 -14.02
C VAL A 581 7.23 4.07 -14.03
N LEU A 582 6.17 4.39 -14.78
CA LEU A 582 5.57 5.71 -14.83
C LEU A 582 5.15 6.22 -13.44
N THR A 583 4.37 5.42 -12.72
CA THR A 583 3.84 5.77 -11.39
C THR A 583 4.95 5.84 -10.35
N THR A 584 5.94 4.95 -10.41
CA THR A 584 7.12 4.95 -9.52
C THR A 584 7.96 6.21 -9.72
N VAL A 585 8.28 6.56 -10.97
CA VAL A 585 9.04 7.79 -11.27
C VAL A 585 8.24 9.03 -10.85
N ARG A 586 6.92 9.04 -11.07
CA ARG A 586 6.04 10.14 -10.60
C ARG A 586 6.01 10.23 -9.08
N ALA A 587 5.96 9.11 -8.37
CA ALA A 587 6.00 9.08 -6.90
C ALA A 587 7.33 9.66 -6.37
N VAL A 588 8.46 9.25 -6.93
CA VAL A 588 9.78 9.77 -6.55
C VAL A 588 9.90 11.27 -6.86
N ARG A 589 9.45 11.72 -8.04
CA ARG A 589 9.47 13.14 -8.43
C ARG A 589 8.57 13.99 -7.53
N ALA A 590 7.33 13.56 -7.30
CA ALA A 590 6.37 14.27 -6.45
C ALA A 590 6.88 14.42 -5.01
N HIS A 591 7.52 13.37 -4.49
CA HIS A 591 8.13 13.40 -3.17
C HIS A 591 9.38 14.30 -3.10
N SER A 592 10.22 14.30 -4.15
CA SER A 592 11.41 15.15 -4.22
C SER A 592 11.06 16.64 -4.37
N GLN A 593 10.17 17.00 -5.29
CA GLN A 593 9.82 18.40 -5.60
C GLN A 593 9.15 19.10 -4.42
N ARG A 594 8.17 18.47 -3.78
CA ARG A 594 7.47 19.05 -2.62
C ARG A 594 8.38 19.18 -1.39
N ARG A 595 9.43 18.36 -1.28
CA ARG A 595 10.44 18.50 -0.21
C ARG A 595 11.31 19.75 -0.41
N ASP A 596 11.72 20.01 -1.65
CA ASP A 596 12.58 21.15 -2.01
C ASP A 596 11.78 22.47 -1.96
N ASN A 597 10.50 22.44 -2.35
CA ASN A 597 9.62 23.63 -2.34
C ASN A 597 9.05 23.97 -0.96
N ALA A 598 8.86 23.00 -0.05
CA ALA A 598 8.25 23.21 1.28
C ALA A 598 9.17 23.94 2.28
N GLY A 599 9.72 25.08 1.87
CA GLY A 599 10.32 26.07 2.76
C GLY A 599 9.28 26.47 3.83
N ARG A 600 9.65 26.32 5.10
CA ARG A 600 8.89 26.70 6.31
C ARG A 600 7.57 25.99 6.62
N VAL A 601 6.76 25.54 5.66
CA VAL A 601 5.48 24.84 5.98
C VAL A 601 5.68 23.33 6.15
N ALA A 602 6.04 22.87 7.36
CA ALA A 602 6.30 21.45 7.62
C ALA A 602 5.08 20.54 7.32
N ALA A 603 3.87 21.07 7.37
CA ALA A 603 2.63 20.36 7.03
C ALA A 603 2.57 19.86 5.57
N LEU A 604 3.12 20.62 4.60
CA LEU A 604 3.15 20.22 3.18
C LEU A 604 4.16 19.10 2.90
N ARG A 605 5.14 18.92 3.79
CA ARG A 605 6.06 17.77 3.73
C ARG A 605 5.36 16.46 4.06
N LEU A 606 4.29 16.51 4.86
CA LEU A 606 3.59 15.34 5.40
C LEU A 606 2.57 14.72 4.41
N THR A 607 2.25 15.40 3.31
CA THR A 607 1.22 14.99 2.33
C THR A 607 1.79 14.71 0.93
N ALA A 608 3.11 14.79 0.77
CA ALA A 608 3.76 14.81 -0.53
C ALA A 608 4.03 13.43 -1.13
N GLY A 609 3.31 13.10 -2.21
CA GLY A 609 3.63 11.95 -3.09
C GLY A 609 3.17 10.58 -2.58
N TRP A 610 2.46 10.52 -1.46
CA TRP A 610 1.96 9.27 -0.88
C TRP A 610 0.88 8.58 -1.72
N GLU A 611 0.01 9.35 -2.38
CA GLU A 611 -1.05 8.81 -3.26
C GLU A 611 -0.45 8.02 -4.43
N THR A 612 0.46 8.66 -5.16
CA THR A 612 1.13 8.06 -6.31
C THR A 612 2.08 6.94 -5.89
N ALA A 613 2.71 7.06 -4.71
CA ALA A 613 3.51 6.00 -4.13
C ALA A 613 2.68 4.77 -3.75
N ALA A 614 1.53 4.96 -3.10
CA ALA A 614 0.65 3.87 -2.72
C ALA A 614 0.04 3.20 -3.96
N GLY A 615 -0.35 3.98 -4.97
CA GLY A 615 -0.76 3.45 -6.28
C GLY A 615 0.35 2.64 -6.95
N ALA A 616 1.60 3.12 -6.95
CA ALA A 616 2.74 2.37 -7.47
C ALA A 616 3.03 1.10 -6.66
N ALA A 617 2.87 1.13 -5.33
CA ALA A 617 3.07 -0.02 -4.45
C ALA A 617 2.02 -1.13 -4.66
N LEU A 618 0.75 -0.74 -4.81
CA LEU A 618 -0.34 -1.69 -5.15
C LEU A 618 -0.16 -2.25 -6.56
N LEU A 619 0.25 -1.42 -7.52
CA LEU A 619 0.49 -1.89 -8.88
C LEU A 619 1.72 -2.81 -8.93
N LEU A 620 2.77 -2.54 -8.15
CA LEU A 620 3.90 -3.47 -7.98
C LEU A 620 3.41 -4.81 -7.44
N ALA A 621 2.53 -4.81 -6.43
CA ALA A 621 1.96 -6.03 -5.87
C ALA A 621 1.20 -6.86 -6.93
N VAL A 622 0.38 -6.22 -7.77
CA VAL A 622 -0.31 -6.89 -8.88
C VAL A 622 0.67 -7.45 -9.91
N VAL A 623 1.71 -6.69 -10.30
CA VAL A 623 2.72 -7.15 -11.26
C VAL A 623 3.50 -8.35 -10.72
N THR A 624 3.92 -8.32 -9.46
CA THR A 624 4.65 -9.43 -8.84
C THR A 624 3.73 -10.61 -8.52
N ALA A 625 2.45 -10.39 -8.25
CA ALA A 625 1.49 -11.49 -8.11
C ALA A 625 1.26 -12.22 -9.44
N ALA A 626 1.19 -11.46 -10.54
CA ALA A 626 1.04 -12.02 -11.89
C ALA A 626 2.32 -12.71 -12.40
N ALA A 627 3.49 -12.20 -12.03
CA ALA A 627 4.78 -12.81 -12.35
C ALA A 627 5.69 -12.84 -11.11
N PRO A 628 5.59 -13.89 -10.26
CA PRO A 628 6.35 -14.03 -9.02
C PRO A 628 7.87 -13.86 -9.19
N VAL A 629 8.40 -14.31 -10.33
CA VAL A 629 9.82 -14.18 -10.71
C VAL A 629 10.33 -12.73 -10.67
N LEU A 630 9.45 -11.72 -10.78
CA LEU A 630 9.79 -10.30 -10.72
C LEU A 630 9.94 -9.75 -9.29
N LEU A 631 9.50 -10.47 -8.25
CA LEU A 631 9.48 -9.96 -6.88
C LEU A 631 10.90 -9.61 -6.39
N VAL A 632 11.84 -10.55 -6.48
CA VAL A 632 13.22 -10.36 -6.04
C VAL A 632 13.90 -9.19 -6.78
N PRO A 633 13.95 -9.14 -8.12
CA PRO A 633 14.57 -8.01 -8.81
C PRO A 633 13.84 -6.68 -8.55
N ALA A 634 12.52 -6.66 -8.39
CA ALA A 634 11.79 -5.43 -8.08
C ALA A 634 12.10 -4.89 -6.68
N VAL A 635 12.16 -5.75 -5.66
CA VAL A 635 12.56 -5.39 -4.29
C VAL A 635 14.00 -4.86 -4.28
N LEU A 636 14.93 -5.56 -4.95
CA LEU A 636 16.32 -5.11 -5.07
C LEU A 636 16.43 -3.77 -5.80
N CYS A 637 15.68 -3.57 -6.89
CA CYS A 637 15.63 -2.30 -7.60
C CYS A 637 15.12 -1.17 -6.70
N CYS A 638 14.08 -1.42 -5.89
CA CYS A 638 13.57 -0.44 -4.93
C CYS A 638 14.63 -0.08 -3.88
N ILE A 639 15.29 -1.08 -3.28
CA ILE A 639 16.33 -0.89 -2.25
C ILE A 639 17.53 -0.13 -2.83
N VAL A 640 18.11 -0.61 -3.93
CA VAL A 640 19.29 -0.01 -4.55
C VAL A 640 18.98 1.43 -4.99
N THR A 641 17.84 1.66 -5.63
CA THR A 641 17.46 3.01 -6.08
C THR A 641 17.16 3.92 -4.87
N ALA A 642 16.58 3.40 -3.79
CA ALA A 642 16.39 4.15 -2.55
C ALA A 642 17.73 4.59 -1.92
N LEU A 643 18.72 3.69 -1.91
CA LEU A 643 20.06 3.95 -1.40
C LEU A 643 20.82 4.97 -2.28
N VAL A 644 20.72 4.85 -3.60
CA VAL A 644 21.35 5.78 -4.57
C VAL A 644 20.73 7.17 -4.48
N LEU A 645 19.40 7.28 -4.45
CA LEU A 645 18.69 8.55 -4.35
C LEU A 645 18.66 9.12 -2.92
N ARG A 646 19.13 8.35 -1.93
CA ARG A 646 19.21 8.71 -0.50
C ARG A 646 17.89 9.32 0.01
N ARG A 647 17.91 10.61 0.36
CA ARG A 647 16.75 11.31 0.92
C ARG A 647 15.59 11.45 -0.08
N ARG A 648 15.87 11.48 -1.39
CA ARG A 648 14.85 11.58 -2.46
C ARG A 648 14.17 10.24 -2.75
N GLY A 649 14.86 9.13 -2.49
CA GLY A 649 14.37 7.78 -2.72
C GLY A 649 13.61 7.15 -1.56
N ARG A 650 13.32 7.89 -0.47
CA ARG A 650 12.69 7.31 0.74
C ARG A 650 11.37 6.61 0.46
N VAL A 651 10.60 7.12 -0.49
CA VAL A 651 9.32 6.54 -0.90
C VAL A 651 9.46 5.12 -1.45
N LEU A 652 10.61 4.79 -2.05
CA LEU A 652 10.85 3.47 -2.63
C LEU A 652 10.92 2.35 -1.59
N TRP A 653 11.17 2.66 -0.31
CA TRP A 653 11.09 1.66 0.77
C TRP A 653 9.67 1.17 1.03
N LEU A 654 8.65 1.92 0.59
CA LEU A 654 7.24 1.59 0.81
C LEU A 654 6.66 0.74 -0.31
N LEU A 655 7.23 0.84 -1.51
CA LEU A 655 6.75 0.14 -2.71
C LEU A 655 6.67 -1.39 -2.53
N PRO A 656 7.68 -2.09 -1.99
CA PRO A 656 7.62 -3.55 -1.88
C PRO A 656 6.67 -4.04 -0.78
N ILE A 657 6.18 -3.18 0.12
CA ILE A 657 5.44 -3.61 1.31
C ILE A 657 4.13 -4.35 0.95
N PRO A 658 3.26 -3.84 0.05
CA PRO A 658 2.04 -4.56 -0.31
C PRO A 658 2.32 -5.88 -1.04
N ALA A 659 3.35 -5.90 -1.90
CA ALA A 659 3.78 -7.12 -2.58
C ALA A 659 4.24 -8.18 -1.57
N LEU A 660 5.12 -7.82 -0.63
CA LEU A 660 5.57 -8.76 0.41
C LEU A 660 4.43 -9.23 1.32
N ALA A 661 3.43 -8.38 1.58
CA ALA A 661 2.27 -8.74 2.39
C ALA A 661 1.39 -9.80 1.70
N ILE A 662 1.10 -9.67 0.40
CA ILE A 662 0.31 -10.68 -0.32
C ILE A 662 1.06 -11.99 -0.54
N PHE A 663 2.40 -11.96 -0.56
CA PHE A 663 3.24 -13.16 -0.60
C PHE A 663 3.37 -13.83 0.76
N ALA A 664 3.11 -13.14 1.87
CA ALA A 664 3.31 -13.67 3.22
C ALA A 664 2.56 -14.98 3.50
N PRO A 665 1.26 -15.16 3.16
CA PRO A 665 0.57 -16.42 3.37
C PRO A 665 1.26 -17.60 2.67
N MET A 666 1.57 -17.44 1.38
CA MET A 666 2.26 -18.46 0.56
C MET A 666 3.67 -18.76 1.08
N LEU A 667 4.44 -17.72 1.46
CA LEU A 667 5.80 -17.87 1.99
C LEU A 667 5.80 -18.55 3.37
N ILE A 668 4.79 -18.30 4.19
CA ILE A 668 4.65 -18.97 5.49
C ILE A 668 4.26 -20.43 5.27
N SER A 669 3.32 -20.74 4.35
CA SER A 669 2.94 -22.13 4.07
C SER A 669 4.05 -22.95 3.41
N THR A 670 4.87 -22.34 2.56
CA THR A 670 6.06 -23.01 1.99
C THR A 670 7.09 -23.33 3.05
N LEU A 671 7.35 -22.41 3.98
CA LEU A 671 8.25 -22.65 5.12
C LEU A 671 7.72 -23.71 6.09
N ASP A 672 6.42 -23.72 6.37
CA ASP A 672 5.76 -24.72 7.23
C ASP A 672 5.87 -26.14 6.64
N ARG A 673 5.87 -26.26 5.31
CA ARG A 673 6.00 -27.53 4.58
C ARG A 673 7.45 -27.97 4.33
N GLY A 674 8.44 -27.10 4.54
CA GLY A 674 9.82 -27.37 4.13
C GLY A 674 10.07 -27.38 2.61
N SER A 675 9.14 -26.85 1.81
CA SER A 675 9.30 -26.79 0.35
C SER A 675 10.29 -25.70 -0.09
N SER A 676 10.79 -25.79 -1.32
CA SER A 676 11.73 -24.81 -1.86
C SER A 676 11.08 -23.44 -2.02
N LEU A 677 11.46 -22.48 -1.16
CA LEU A 677 11.06 -21.07 -1.28
C LEU A 677 11.38 -20.49 -2.67
N ILE A 678 12.50 -20.91 -3.26
CA ILE A 678 12.96 -20.42 -4.55
C ILE A 678 12.03 -20.93 -5.65
N ALA A 679 11.66 -22.22 -5.63
CA ALA A 679 10.72 -22.80 -6.58
C ALA A 679 9.35 -22.09 -6.51
N ALA A 680 8.82 -21.87 -5.31
CA ALA A 680 7.56 -21.15 -5.12
C ALA A 680 7.60 -19.69 -5.61
N LEU A 681 8.76 -19.02 -5.56
CA LEU A 681 8.92 -17.64 -6.04
C LEU A 681 9.15 -17.52 -7.55
N ILE A 682 9.55 -18.59 -8.23
CA ILE A 682 9.78 -18.60 -9.69
C ILE A 682 8.72 -19.40 -10.45
N SER A 683 7.83 -20.10 -9.73
CA SER A 683 6.66 -20.76 -10.29
C SER A 683 5.72 -19.74 -10.95
N GLU A 684 5.09 -20.17 -12.03
CA GLU A 684 4.15 -19.36 -12.78
C GLU A 684 2.71 -19.69 -12.39
N PRO A 685 1.80 -18.70 -12.38
CA PRO A 685 0.39 -19.00 -12.22
C PRO A 685 -0.14 -19.75 -13.45
N GLY A 686 -0.76 -20.90 -13.22
CA GLY A 686 -1.38 -21.73 -14.26
C GLY A 686 -0.81 -23.14 -14.31
N ARG A 687 -1.09 -23.84 -15.41
CA ARG A 687 -0.55 -25.18 -15.64
C ARG A 687 0.94 -25.09 -16.00
N THR A 688 1.76 -25.96 -15.40
CA THR A 688 3.17 -26.11 -15.77
C THR A 688 3.27 -26.74 -17.17
N LEU A 689 4.13 -26.18 -18.02
CA LEU A 689 4.33 -26.66 -19.40
C LEU A 689 5.65 -27.42 -19.49
N THR A 690 5.62 -28.59 -20.12
CA THR A 690 6.84 -29.37 -20.35
C THR A 690 7.74 -28.69 -21.39
N SER A 691 8.99 -29.13 -21.45
CA SER A 691 9.94 -28.65 -22.45
C SER A 691 9.50 -28.99 -23.89
N ALA A 692 8.77 -30.09 -24.06
CA ALA A 692 8.18 -30.50 -25.33
C ALA A 692 7.02 -29.59 -25.78
N GLU A 693 6.19 -29.11 -24.85
CA GLU A 693 5.05 -28.24 -25.16
C GLU A 693 5.47 -26.79 -25.42
N ALA A 694 6.38 -26.25 -24.59
CA ALA A 694 6.65 -24.82 -24.55
C ALA A 694 8.05 -24.41 -25.04
N GLY A 695 8.91 -25.37 -25.39
CA GLY A 695 10.30 -25.13 -25.74
C GLY A 695 11.19 -24.77 -24.53
N LEU A 696 12.50 -24.74 -24.76
CA LEU A 696 13.47 -24.39 -23.72
C LEU A 696 13.53 -22.86 -23.48
N PRO A 697 13.87 -22.41 -22.25
CA PRO A 697 14.12 -21.00 -21.98
C PRO A 697 15.24 -20.43 -22.86
N ALA A 698 15.05 -19.21 -23.39
CA ALA A 698 16.03 -18.56 -24.25
C ALA A 698 17.38 -18.36 -23.54
N PRO A 699 18.54 -18.59 -24.22
CA PRO A 699 19.82 -18.15 -23.71
C PRO A 699 19.89 -16.61 -23.65
N VAL A 700 20.76 -16.08 -22.78
CA VAL A 700 20.86 -14.64 -22.48
C VAL A 700 20.98 -13.74 -23.72
N TRP A 701 21.72 -14.18 -24.74
CA TRP A 701 21.88 -13.37 -25.96
C TRP A 701 20.60 -13.27 -26.80
N GLN A 702 19.74 -14.30 -26.78
CA GLN A 702 18.41 -14.26 -27.42
C GLN A 702 17.43 -13.42 -26.58
N GLN A 703 17.55 -13.49 -25.26
CA GLN A 703 16.80 -12.62 -24.33
C GLN A 703 17.10 -11.13 -24.56
N LEU A 704 18.36 -10.77 -24.83
CA LEU A 704 18.76 -9.39 -25.20
C LEU A 704 18.11 -8.90 -26.50
N LEU A 705 17.70 -9.81 -27.39
CA LEU A 705 16.97 -9.52 -28.62
C LEU A 705 15.45 -9.51 -28.42
N GLY A 706 14.96 -9.81 -27.22
CA GLY A 706 13.54 -9.80 -26.86
C GLY A 706 12.83 -11.16 -26.87
N PHE A 707 13.55 -12.26 -27.13
CA PHE A 707 13.01 -13.62 -27.16
C PHE A 707 13.06 -14.29 -25.78
N SER A 708 11.95 -14.87 -25.33
CA SER A 708 11.87 -15.62 -24.06
C SER A 708 12.07 -17.14 -24.23
N GLN A 709 11.87 -17.66 -25.44
CA GLN A 709 12.07 -19.06 -25.80
C GLN A 709 13.29 -19.23 -26.70
N ALA A 710 13.97 -20.37 -26.54
CA ALA A 710 15.15 -20.71 -27.31
C ALA A 710 14.75 -21.12 -28.73
N PHE A 711 15.42 -20.52 -29.73
CA PHE A 711 15.36 -20.97 -31.12
C PHE A 711 16.73 -21.44 -31.59
N SER A 712 16.76 -22.33 -32.59
CA SER A 712 18.02 -22.74 -33.23
C SER A 712 18.53 -21.64 -34.17
N PRO A 713 19.74 -21.06 -33.95
CA PRO A 713 20.27 -20.02 -34.83
C PRO A 713 20.56 -20.52 -36.25
N ALA A 714 20.82 -21.83 -36.36
CA ALA A 714 21.11 -22.54 -37.60
C ALA A 714 19.85 -23.09 -38.28
N ALA A 715 18.65 -22.70 -37.82
CA ALA A 715 17.44 -23.04 -38.55
C ALA A 715 17.43 -22.28 -39.89
N GLY A 716 17.50 -23.07 -40.97
CA GLY A 716 17.39 -22.62 -42.35
C GLY A 716 15.96 -22.25 -42.72
N LEU A 717 15.75 -21.94 -44.00
CA LEU A 717 14.44 -21.62 -44.54
C LEU A 717 13.74 -22.94 -44.94
N PRO A 718 12.74 -23.45 -44.20
CA PRO A 718 11.99 -24.62 -44.65
C PRO A 718 11.34 -24.29 -46.00
N GLY A 719 11.48 -25.19 -47.00
CA GLY A 719 10.93 -25.00 -48.35
C GLY A 719 11.80 -24.24 -49.37
N ALA A 720 12.91 -23.58 -48.97
CA ALA A 720 13.81 -22.92 -49.95
C ALA A 720 14.69 -23.90 -50.73
N THR A 721 14.98 -25.06 -50.16
CA THR A 721 15.80 -26.11 -50.80
C THR A 721 14.98 -26.99 -51.76
N ASN A 722 13.64 -27.02 -51.62
CA ASN A 722 12.76 -27.90 -52.38
C ASN A 722 11.87 -27.19 -53.42
N SER A 723 11.87 -25.84 -53.46
CA SER A 723 11.13 -25.08 -54.47
C SER A 723 12.08 -24.58 -55.56
N GLY A 724 11.98 -25.14 -56.77
CA GLY A 724 12.77 -24.74 -57.95
C GLY A 724 12.55 -23.28 -58.44
N GLY A 725 11.94 -22.40 -57.63
CA GLY A 725 11.59 -21.02 -57.96
C GLY A 725 12.50 -19.93 -57.36
N LEU A 726 13.42 -20.27 -56.45
CA LEU A 726 14.28 -19.28 -55.73
C LEU A 726 15.74 -19.26 -56.23
N ILE A 727 15.99 -19.64 -57.48
CA ILE A 727 17.33 -19.66 -58.13
C ILE A 727 17.95 -18.24 -58.23
N TRP A 728 17.15 -17.18 -58.10
CA TRP A 728 17.60 -15.80 -58.20
C TRP A 728 18.14 -15.21 -56.89
N LEU A 729 17.98 -15.89 -55.73
CA LEU A 729 18.59 -15.40 -54.49
C LEU A 729 20.10 -15.67 -54.49
N PRO A 730 20.94 -14.68 -54.16
CA PRO A 730 22.37 -14.88 -53.89
C PRO A 730 22.60 -16.06 -52.93
N GLU A 731 23.66 -16.84 -53.16
CA GLU A 731 24.03 -18.04 -52.36
C GLU A 731 24.24 -17.73 -50.86
N VAL A 732 24.61 -16.48 -50.55
CA VAL A 732 24.67 -15.98 -49.17
C VAL A 732 23.29 -15.95 -48.51
N LEU A 733 22.22 -15.68 -49.26
CA LEU A 733 20.84 -15.65 -48.77
C LEU A 733 20.18 -17.03 -48.75
N SER A 734 20.72 -18.07 -49.38
CA SER A 734 20.19 -19.45 -49.34
C SER A 734 20.71 -20.29 -48.15
N ALA A 735 21.61 -19.76 -47.32
CA ALA A 735 22.24 -20.49 -46.20
C ALA A 735 21.35 -20.71 -44.96
N ASP A 736 21.72 -21.70 -44.14
CA ASP A 736 21.02 -22.23 -42.95
C ASP A 736 20.98 -21.30 -41.70
N PHE A 737 20.81 -19.98 -41.84
CA PHE A 737 20.84 -19.04 -40.69
C PHE A 737 19.74 -17.98 -40.72
N TRP A 738 18.60 -18.30 -41.34
CA TRP A 738 17.49 -17.37 -41.43
C TRP A 738 16.91 -17.01 -40.07
N ALA A 739 16.91 -17.97 -39.15
CA ALA A 739 16.46 -17.72 -37.81
C ALA A 739 17.24 -16.60 -37.11
N LEU A 740 18.57 -16.68 -37.17
CA LEU A 740 19.45 -15.64 -36.65
C LEU A 740 19.23 -14.29 -37.34
N ARG A 741 19.04 -14.25 -38.66
CA ARG A 741 18.82 -13.01 -39.42
C ARG A 741 17.54 -12.30 -39.01
N LEU A 742 16.45 -13.05 -38.88
CA LEU A 742 15.15 -12.53 -38.42
C LEU A 742 15.23 -12.03 -36.98
N ALA A 743 15.85 -12.80 -36.08
CA ALA A 743 16.04 -12.40 -34.69
C ALA A 743 16.89 -11.11 -34.57
N LEU A 744 17.97 -11.00 -35.35
CA LEU A 744 18.78 -9.80 -35.43
C LEU A 744 17.99 -8.63 -36.01
N LEU A 745 17.17 -8.84 -37.04
CA LEU A 745 16.33 -7.80 -37.62
C LEU A 745 15.34 -7.23 -36.60
N ILE A 746 14.73 -8.09 -35.78
CA ILE A 746 13.73 -7.71 -34.78
C ILE A 746 14.37 -7.01 -33.57
N GLY A 747 15.40 -7.60 -32.97
CA GLY A 747 15.94 -7.14 -31.68
C GLY A 747 17.18 -6.24 -31.76
N ALA A 748 18.06 -6.47 -32.76
CA ALA A 748 19.37 -5.82 -32.77
C ALA A 748 19.33 -4.29 -32.97
N PRO A 749 18.45 -3.71 -33.81
CA PRO A 749 18.35 -2.26 -33.94
C PRO A 749 18.12 -1.57 -32.60
N LEU A 750 17.18 -2.06 -31.80
CA LEU A 750 16.89 -1.52 -30.47
C LEU A 750 18.09 -1.66 -29.53
N LEU A 751 18.69 -2.85 -29.49
CA LEU A 751 19.84 -3.15 -28.62
C LEU A 751 21.04 -2.26 -28.96
N VAL A 752 21.39 -2.13 -30.24
CA VAL A 752 22.52 -1.31 -30.70
C VAL A 752 22.29 0.16 -30.35
N ILE A 753 21.09 0.69 -30.60
CA ILE A 753 20.74 2.07 -30.24
C ILE A 753 20.83 2.27 -28.73
N ALA A 754 20.34 1.32 -27.92
CA ALA A 754 20.41 1.39 -26.46
C ALA A 754 21.86 1.37 -25.95
N VAL A 755 22.70 0.49 -26.46
CA VAL A 755 24.13 0.40 -26.06
C VAL A 755 24.88 1.66 -26.48
N LEU A 756 24.68 2.15 -27.71
CA LEU A 756 25.28 3.41 -28.17
C LEU A 756 24.80 4.58 -27.32
N ALA A 757 23.52 4.62 -26.94
CA ALA A 757 23.00 5.62 -26.02
C ALA A 757 23.70 5.56 -24.66
N MET A 758 23.90 4.37 -24.11
CA MET A 758 24.60 4.16 -22.83
C MET A 758 26.06 4.61 -22.87
N LEU A 759 26.76 4.37 -23.99
CA LEU A 759 28.15 4.79 -24.19
C LEU A 759 28.26 6.30 -24.44
N ALA A 760 27.33 6.88 -25.21
CA ALA A 760 27.36 8.29 -25.62
C ALA A 760 26.82 9.25 -24.54
N ALA A 761 26.04 8.76 -23.56
CA ALA A 761 25.23 9.59 -22.68
C ALA A 761 26.01 10.48 -21.67
N GLY A 762 27.31 10.27 -21.43
CA GLY A 762 28.02 10.94 -20.34
C GLY A 762 27.42 10.62 -18.95
N ARG A 763 27.60 11.47 -17.94
CA ARG A 763 27.09 11.28 -16.56
C ARG A 763 25.56 11.44 -16.41
N ARG A 764 24.75 10.92 -17.33
CA ARG A 764 23.28 10.94 -17.23
C ARG A 764 22.79 9.80 -16.34
N ALA A 765 22.38 10.15 -15.13
CA ALA A 765 21.95 9.20 -14.11
C ALA A 765 20.87 8.21 -14.59
N LEU A 766 19.91 8.64 -15.42
CA LEU A 766 18.83 7.76 -15.90
C LEU A 766 19.33 6.60 -16.76
N VAL A 767 20.14 6.89 -17.78
CA VAL A 767 20.64 5.87 -18.73
C VAL A 767 21.56 4.87 -18.03
N ILE A 768 22.39 5.35 -17.10
CA ILE A 768 23.25 4.49 -16.27
C ILE A 768 22.40 3.60 -15.36
N THR A 769 21.37 4.13 -14.72
CA THR A 769 20.48 3.34 -13.86
C THR A 769 19.74 2.26 -14.66
N CYS A 770 19.15 2.59 -15.82
CA CYS A 770 18.51 1.62 -16.71
C CYS A 770 19.51 0.54 -17.16
N GLY A 771 20.74 0.92 -17.47
CA GLY A 771 21.82 0.00 -17.81
C GLY A 771 22.19 -0.97 -16.69
N LEU A 772 22.36 -0.47 -15.47
CA LEU A 772 22.66 -1.30 -14.29
C LEU A 772 21.51 -2.26 -13.97
N ILE A 773 20.26 -1.80 -14.07
CA ILE A 773 19.08 -2.65 -13.90
C ILE A 773 19.04 -3.74 -14.97
N ALA A 774 19.28 -3.38 -16.24
CA ALA A 774 19.33 -4.35 -17.35
C ALA A 774 20.41 -5.43 -17.13
N VAL A 775 21.61 -5.05 -16.70
CA VAL A 775 22.69 -6.01 -16.38
C VAL A 775 22.29 -6.92 -15.20
N GLY A 776 21.68 -6.35 -14.15
CA GLY A 776 21.16 -7.11 -13.02
C GLY A 776 20.07 -8.11 -13.42
N LEU A 777 19.14 -7.71 -14.29
CA LEU A 777 18.08 -8.57 -14.83
C LEU A 777 18.64 -9.70 -15.69
N VAL A 778 19.65 -9.42 -16.52
CA VAL A 778 20.35 -10.44 -17.30
C VAL A 778 21.04 -11.46 -16.38
N GLY A 779 21.75 -11.00 -15.35
CA GLY A 779 22.40 -11.89 -14.39
C GLY A 779 21.40 -12.74 -13.59
N TYR A 780 20.29 -12.13 -13.16
CA TYR A 780 19.21 -12.84 -12.48
C TYR A 780 18.51 -13.85 -13.39
N SER A 781 18.22 -13.49 -14.65
CA SER A 781 17.63 -14.41 -15.63
C SER A 781 18.55 -15.59 -15.95
N ALA A 782 19.86 -15.36 -16.06
CA ALA A 782 20.84 -16.43 -16.26
C ALA A 782 20.92 -17.39 -15.06
N LEU A 783 20.67 -16.90 -13.85
CA LEU A 783 20.56 -17.72 -12.64
C LEU A 783 19.25 -18.51 -12.64
N VAL A 784 18.11 -17.82 -12.79
CA VAL A 784 16.77 -18.41 -12.74
C VAL A 784 16.54 -19.43 -13.86
N GLY A 785 17.08 -19.20 -15.06
CA GLY A 785 17.00 -20.15 -16.17
C GLY A 785 17.74 -21.47 -15.91
N ARG A 786 18.47 -21.62 -14.81
CA ARG A 786 19.12 -22.86 -14.37
C ARG A 786 18.37 -23.57 -13.23
N LEU A 787 17.36 -22.92 -12.66
CA LEU A 787 16.61 -23.42 -11.51
C LEU A 787 15.34 -24.13 -11.95
N ALA A 788 15.00 -25.20 -11.25
CA ALA A 788 13.72 -25.88 -11.40
C ALA A 788 12.60 -25.10 -10.72
N ALA A 789 11.50 -24.91 -11.44
CA ALA A 789 10.30 -24.23 -10.95
C ALA A 789 9.23 -25.21 -10.46
N GLY A 790 9.22 -26.44 -10.98
CA GLY A 790 8.24 -27.47 -10.67
C GLY A 790 8.47 -28.73 -11.50
N THR A 791 7.53 -29.67 -11.41
CA THR A 791 7.48 -30.87 -12.26
C THR A 791 6.22 -30.86 -13.14
N ALA A 792 6.27 -31.54 -14.27
CA ALA A 792 5.13 -31.81 -15.13
C ALA A 792 5.30 -33.21 -15.74
N GLY A 793 4.46 -34.17 -15.36
CA GLY A 793 4.46 -35.52 -15.90
C GLY A 793 5.78 -36.31 -15.73
N GLY A 794 6.53 -36.04 -14.65
CA GLY A 794 7.85 -36.64 -14.37
C GLY A 794 9.04 -35.78 -14.80
N GLU A 795 8.84 -34.84 -15.73
CA GLU A 795 9.90 -33.93 -16.16
C GLU A 795 10.06 -32.74 -15.20
N VAL A 796 11.31 -32.37 -14.94
CA VAL A 796 11.65 -31.13 -14.22
C VAL A 796 11.54 -29.94 -15.17
N VAL A 797 10.65 -29.00 -14.85
CA VAL A 797 10.38 -27.80 -15.66
C VAL A 797 11.13 -26.59 -15.12
N GLY A 798 11.74 -25.83 -16.03
CA GLY A 798 12.46 -24.59 -15.71
C GLY A 798 11.53 -23.38 -15.56
N ALA A 799 12.00 -22.36 -14.85
CA ALA A 799 11.29 -21.10 -14.74
C ALA A 799 11.18 -20.37 -16.10
N TYR A 800 9.99 -19.84 -16.40
CA TYR A 800 9.79 -19.02 -17.59
C TYR A 800 10.39 -17.62 -17.40
N THR A 801 11.21 -17.19 -18.36
CA THR A 801 11.98 -15.95 -18.26
C THR A 801 11.29 -14.75 -18.92
N GLY A 802 10.11 -14.91 -19.54
CA GLY A 802 9.44 -13.87 -20.31
C GLY A 802 9.16 -12.55 -19.56
N PRO A 803 8.71 -12.57 -18.28
CA PRO A 803 8.58 -11.34 -17.50
C PRO A 803 9.90 -10.60 -17.30
N LEU A 804 11.01 -11.33 -17.14
CA LEU A 804 12.37 -10.75 -17.02
C LEU A 804 12.83 -10.13 -18.34
N VAL A 805 12.57 -10.80 -19.47
CA VAL A 805 12.84 -10.28 -20.82
C VAL A 805 12.04 -8.99 -21.07
N SER A 806 10.79 -8.93 -20.61
CA SER A 806 9.95 -7.73 -20.71
C SER A 806 10.54 -6.57 -19.90
N ALA A 807 10.94 -6.80 -18.65
CA ALA A 807 11.58 -5.78 -17.82
C ALA A 807 12.93 -5.31 -18.40
N LEU A 808 13.71 -6.22 -18.99
CA LEU A 808 14.96 -5.94 -19.70
C LEU A 808 14.70 -5.06 -20.94
N ALA A 809 13.74 -5.44 -21.78
CA ALA A 809 13.37 -4.70 -22.97
C ALA A 809 12.90 -3.28 -22.63
N LEU A 810 12.15 -3.10 -21.53
CA LEU A 810 11.72 -1.78 -21.07
C LEU A 810 12.92 -0.87 -20.73
N CYS A 811 13.96 -1.44 -20.10
CA CYS A 811 15.20 -0.72 -19.80
C CYS A 811 15.97 -0.34 -21.08
N LEU A 812 15.99 -1.23 -22.08
CA LEU A 812 16.61 -0.98 -23.38
C LEU A 812 15.86 0.11 -24.16
N ILE A 813 14.52 0.05 -24.20
CA ILE A 813 13.68 1.07 -24.84
C ILE A 813 13.87 2.43 -24.18
N ALA A 814 13.81 2.49 -22.84
CA ALA A 814 14.06 3.72 -22.09
C ALA A 814 15.42 4.34 -22.43
N SER A 815 16.46 3.51 -22.54
CA SER A 815 17.82 3.93 -22.89
C SER A 815 17.94 4.40 -24.33
N ALA A 816 17.37 3.63 -25.29
CA ALA A 816 17.39 3.93 -26.72
C ALA A 816 16.69 5.26 -27.03
N ILE A 817 15.47 5.46 -26.52
CA ILE A 817 14.69 6.69 -26.74
C ILE A 817 15.37 7.90 -26.08
N SER A 818 15.91 7.72 -24.87
CA SER A 818 16.67 8.78 -24.19
C SER A 818 17.94 9.17 -24.97
N GLY A 819 18.57 8.22 -25.66
CA GLY A 819 19.76 8.44 -26.50
C GLY A 819 19.46 9.16 -27.81
N LEU A 820 18.41 8.74 -28.53
CA LEU A 820 18.01 9.32 -29.82
C LEU A 820 17.73 10.83 -29.74
N GLN A 821 17.24 11.32 -28.61
CA GLN A 821 17.06 12.76 -28.39
C GLN A 821 18.36 13.55 -28.33
N VAL A 822 19.44 12.94 -27.84
CA VAL A 822 20.74 13.60 -27.66
C VAL A 822 21.40 13.80 -29.01
N THR A 823 21.37 12.77 -29.84
CA THR A 823 21.96 12.78 -31.18
C THR A 823 21.27 13.79 -32.10
N HIS A 824 19.96 14.01 -31.94
CA HIS A 824 19.22 15.03 -32.70
C HIS A 824 19.58 16.47 -32.29
N ARG A 825 20.10 16.69 -31.07
CA ARG A 825 20.54 18.02 -30.59
C ARG A 825 22.03 18.29 -30.82
N SER A 826 22.83 17.24 -30.98
CA SER A 826 24.26 17.37 -31.25
C SER A 826 24.48 17.54 -32.76
N SER A 827 24.89 18.73 -33.19
CA SER A 827 25.22 19.10 -34.58
C SER A 827 26.51 18.44 -35.11
N SER A 828 26.77 17.18 -34.76
CA SER A 828 27.90 16.40 -35.27
C SER A 828 27.53 15.75 -36.61
N ALA A 829 28.48 15.68 -37.54
CA ALA A 829 28.31 15.06 -38.85
C ALA A 829 27.83 13.58 -38.77
N LEU A 830 28.16 12.89 -37.67
CA LEU A 830 27.73 11.53 -37.38
C LEU A 830 26.23 11.43 -36.99
N GLY A 831 25.66 12.46 -36.37
CA GLY A 831 24.24 12.48 -35.97
C GLY A 831 23.26 12.56 -37.15
N GLY A 832 23.67 13.19 -38.25
CA GLY A 832 22.85 13.37 -39.45
C GLY A 832 22.58 12.09 -40.24
N VAL A 833 23.51 11.12 -40.25
CA VAL A 833 23.37 9.83 -40.94
C VAL A 833 22.79 8.75 -40.01
N PHE A 834 23.11 8.80 -38.72
CA PHE A 834 22.71 7.79 -37.75
C PHE A 834 21.19 7.76 -37.51
N SER A 835 20.54 8.93 -37.43
CA SER A 835 19.10 9.04 -37.14
C SER A 835 18.18 8.41 -38.21
N PRO A 836 18.34 8.66 -39.53
CA PRO A 836 17.49 8.05 -40.54
C PRO A 836 17.71 6.54 -40.63
N VAL A 837 18.97 6.07 -40.58
CA VAL A 837 19.29 4.62 -40.62
C VAL A 837 18.67 3.90 -39.43
N ALA A 838 18.89 4.39 -38.20
CA ALA A 838 18.31 3.82 -37.00
C ALA A 838 16.77 3.77 -37.05
N SER A 839 16.15 4.82 -37.59
CA SER A 839 14.69 4.91 -37.74
C SER A 839 14.16 3.91 -38.78
N THR A 840 14.82 3.78 -39.94
CA THR A 840 14.45 2.79 -40.97
C THR A 840 14.59 1.35 -40.48
N LEU A 841 15.68 1.03 -39.78
CA LEU A 841 15.90 -0.29 -39.19
C LEU A 841 14.85 -0.61 -38.14
N LEU A 842 14.45 0.36 -37.32
CA LEU A 842 13.43 0.16 -36.30
C LEU A 842 12.02 -0.02 -36.90
N VAL A 843 11.69 0.70 -37.97
CA VAL A 843 10.43 0.48 -38.70
C VAL A 843 10.41 -0.92 -39.34
N LEU A 844 11.52 -1.36 -39.93
CA LEU A 844 11.64 -2.70 -40.51
C LEU A 844 11.54 -3.79 -39.42
N ALA A 845 12.12 -3.55 -38.24
CA ALA A 845 12.00 -4.42 -37.08
C ALA A 845 10.55 -4.56 -36.60
N ILE A 846 9.81 -3.45 -36.50
CA ILE A 846 8.38 -3.44 -36.15
C ILE A 846 7.57 -4.23 -37.19
N PHE A 847 7.83 -4.00 -38.47
CA PHE A 847 7.15 -4.73 -39.55
C PHE A 847 7.43 -6.23 -39.47
N ALA A 848 8.69 -6.63 -39.30
CA ALA A 848 9.08 -8.03 -39.14
C ALA A 848 8.40 -8.67 -37.91
N ALA A 849 8.39 -7.98 -36.77
CA ALA A 849 7.73 -8.47 -35.55
C ALA A 849 6.19 -8.60 -35.70
N GLY A 850 5.56 -7.71 -36.48
CA GLY A 850 4.13 -7.78 -36.79
C GLY A 850 3.79 -8.95 -37.71
N VAL A 851 4.60 -9.21 -38.74
CA VAL A 851 4.47 -10.40 -39.60
C VAL A 851 4.68 -11.68 -38.78
N PHE A 852 5.68 -11.67 -37.90
CA PHE A 852 6.00 -12.77 -36.99
C PHE A 852 4.82 -13.12 -36.08
N TRP A 853 4.13 -12.12 -35.53
CA TRP A 853 2.92 -12.32 -34.72
C TRP A 853 1.73 -12.85 -35.53
N ALA A 854 1.51 -12.30 -36.73
CA ALA A 854 0.31 -12.54 -37.51
C ALA A 854 0.30 -13.93 -38.17
N ALA A 855 1.44 -14.40 -38.64
CA ALA A 855 1.53 -15.60 -39.46
C ALA A 855 1.03 -16.91 -38.80
N PRO A 856 1.39 -17.27 -37.55
CA PRO A 856 0.89 -18.49 -36.92
C PRO A 856 -0.61 -18.44 -36.56
N ARG A 857 -1.21 -17.24 -36.56
CA ARG A 857 -2.62 -17.01 -36.19
C ARG A 857 -3.54 -16.90 -37.41
N LEU A 858 -3.01 -16.55 -38.58
CA LEU A 858 -3.78 -16.35 -39.81
C LEU A 858 -3.65 -17.52 -40.80
N MET A 859 -2.65 -18.38 -40.65
CA MET A 859 -2.41 -19.53 -41.51
C MET A 859 -2.64 -20.86 -40.76
N PRO A 860 -3.19 -21.90 -41.40
CA PRO A 860 -3.29 -23.24 -40.80
C PRO A 860 -1.91 -23.82 -40.44
N ALA A 861 -1.81 -24.55 -39.33
CA ALA A 861 -0.56 -25.17 -38.87
C ALA A 861 0.12 -26.06 -39.93
N THR A 862 -0.67 -26.81 -40.70
CA THR A 862 -0.19 -27.66 -41.80
C THR A 862 0.41 -26.88 -42.97
N GLU A 863 0.03 -25.61 -43.16
CA GLU A 863 0.62 -24.73 -44.16
C GLU A 863 1.87 -24.00 -43.66
N LEU A 864 2.16 -24.07 -42.35
CA LEU A 864 3.29 -23.39 -41.71
C LEU A 864 4.54 -24.28 -41.63
N THR A 865 4.37 -25.61 -41.56
CA THR A 865 5.44 -26.60 -41.39
C THR A 865 6.58 -26.49 -42.42
N ASP A 866 6.29 -25.93 -43.61
CA ASP A 866 7.24 -25.74 -44.71
C ASP A 866 7.51 -24.26 -45.06
N LYS A 867 7.20 -23.29 -44.18
CA LYS A 867 7.35 -21.85 -44.45
C LYS A 867 8.42 -21.18 -43.59
N THR A 868 9.07 -20.18 -44.18
CA THR A 868 10.19 -19.37 -43.62
C THR A 868 9.99 -18.79 -42.21
N ILE A 869 8.73 -18.60 -41.80
CA ILE A 869 8.34 -17.98 -40.55
C ILE A 869 8.54 -18.91 -39.35
N THR A 870 8.60 -20.22 -39.55
CA THR A 870 8.80 -21.20 -38.48
C THR A 870 10.27 -21.34 -38.04
N ALA A 871 11.22 -20.73 -38.76
CA ALA A 871 12.64 -20.85 -38.45
C ALA A 871 13.06 -20.22 -37.10
N VAL A 872 12.45 -19.08 -36.72
CA VAL A 872 12.62 -18.47 -35.38
C VAL A 872 11.45 -18.83 -34.47
N ASN A 873 10.36 -19.34 -35.04
CA ASN A 873 9.13 -19.63 -34.32
C ASN A 873 8.75 -21.10 -34.41
N ASP A 874 9.18 -21.87 -33.41
CA ASP A 874 8.53 -23.13 -33.08
C ASP A 874 7.35 -22.89 -32.11
N GLU A 875 6.93 -21.62 -31.88
CA GLU A 875 5.76 -21.30 -31.06
C GLU A 875 4.52 -21.95 -31.67
N GLN A 876 4.16 -23.09 -31.11
CA GLN A 876 2.82 -23.62 -31.25
C GLN A 876 1.88 -22.65 -30.53
N VAL A 877 0.89 -22.11 -31.24
CA VAL A 877 -0.21 -21.40 -30.59
C VAL A 877 -1.00 -22.46 -29.84
N LEU A 878 -0.68 -22.63 -28.55
CA LEU A 878 -1.24 -23.68 -27.69
C LEU A 878 -2.63 -23.30 -27.18
N ILE A 879 -2.96 -22.01 -27.19
CA ILE A 879 -4.28 -21.54 -26.77
C ILE A 879 -5.36 -21.97 -27.77
N ARG A 880 -6.50 -22.37 -27.23
CA ARG A 880 -7.69 -22.79 -27.98
C ARG A 880 -8.97 -22.27 -27.31
N PRO A 881 -10.10 -22.21 -28.02
CA PRO A 881 -11.40 -21.96 -27.42
C PRO A 881 -11.65 -22.95 -26.28
N GLY A 882 -11.95 -22.46 -25.08
CA GLY A 882 -12.17 -23.28 -23.89
C GLY A 882 -13.54 -23.06 -23.26
N ALA A 883 -13.92 -24.00 -22.39
CA ALA A 883 -15.09 -23.91 -21.52
C ALA A 883 -14.67 -23.53 -20.08
N VAL A 884 -15.61 -23.02 -19.29
CA VAL A 884 -15.36 -22.67 -17.88
C VAL A 884 -15.19 -23.93 -17.01
N ARG A 885 -15.82 -25.03 -17.42
CA ARG A 885 -15.64 -26.37 -16.82
C ARG A 885 -14.53 -27.11 -17.55
N THR A 886 -13.78 -27.95 -16.83
CA THR A 886 -12.76 -28.82 -17.43
C THR A 886 -13.04 -30.31 -17.19
N LEU A 887 -14.20 -30.62 -16.59
CA LEU A 887 -14.70 -31.98 -16.41
C LEU A 887 -16.01 -32.17 -17.19
N PRO A 888 -16.35 -33.41 -17.56
CA PRO A 888 -17.65 -33.74 -18.11
C PRO A 888 -18.79 -33.30 -17.17
N ALA A 889 -19.93 -32.93 -17.74
CA ALA A 889 -21.05 -32.36 -16.98
C ALA A 889 -21.48 -33.24 -15.80
N THR A 890 -21.60 -34.56 -15.99
CA THR A 890 -22.03 -35.50 -14.94
C THR A 890 -21.07 -35.55 -13.75
N ALA A 891 -19.76 -35.59 -14.02
CA ALA A 891 -18.72 -35.57 -12.98
C ALA A 891 -18.64 -34.21 -12.28
N ALA A 892 -18.73 -33.13 -13.06
CA ALA A 892 -18.72 -31.76 -12.54
C ALA A 892 -19.94 -31.46 -11.66
N ASP A 893 -21.14 -31.92 -12.05
CA ASP A 893 -22.38 -31.69 -11.30
C ASP A 893 -22.36 -32.40 -9.94
N LEU A 894 -21.87 -33.65 -9.88
CA LEU A 894 -21.70 -34.38 -8.62
C LEU A 894 -20.57 -33.83 -7.74
N GLY A 895 -19.52 -33.28 -8.34
CA GLY A 895 -18.46 -32.59 -7.61
C GLY A 895 -18.86 -31.22 -7.08
N MET A 896 -19.68 -30.47 -7.81
CA MET A 896 -20.19 -29.15 -7.39
C MET A 896 -21.35 -29.27 -6.41
N GLY A 897 -22.14 -30.34 -6.53
CA GLY A 897 -23.25 -30.66 -5.65
C GLY A 897 -22.82 -31.13 -4.26
N PRO A 898 -23.79 -31.42 -3.37
CA PRO A 898 -23.51 -31.65 -1.95
C PRO A 898 -22.72 -32.93 -1.66
N ALA A 899 -22.72 -33.92 -2.55
CA ALA A 899 -21.84 -35.08 -2.43
C ALA A 899 -20.34 -34.70 -2.45
N ALA A 900 -19.99 -33.58 -3.09
CA ALA A 900 -18.62 -33.09 -3.32
C ALA A 900 -17.66 -34.18 -3.83
N SER A 901 -18.18 -35.06 -4.69
CA SER A 901 -17.44 -36.22 -5.20
C SER A 901 -16.24 -35.77 -6.04
N ARG A 902 -15.10 -36.46 -5.89
CA ARG A 902 -13.89 -36.18 -6.65
C ARG A 902 -13.85 -37.01 -7.92
N THR A 903 -13.13 -36.52 -8.92
CA THR A 903 -12.84 -37.25 -10.16
C THR A 903 -11.35 -37.54 -10.23
N LEU A 904 -10.98 -38.80 -10.46
CA LEU A 904 -9.61 -39.20 -10.76
C LEU A 904 -9.36 -39.00 -12.25
N VAL A 905 -8.42 -38.13 -12.60
CA VAL A 905 -8.02 -37.89 -13.98
C VAL A 905 -6.73 -38.65 -14.25
N LEU A 906 -6.77 -39.53 -15.23
CA LEU A 906 -5.63 -40.30 -15.70
C LEU A 906 -5.20 -39.80 -17.08
N SER A 907 -3.89 -39.70 -17.26
CA SER A 907 -3.26 -39.43 -18.54
C SER A 907 -2.05 -40.34 -18.74
N SER A 908 -1.82 -40.74 -19.99
CA SER A 908 -0.63 -41.49 -20.38
C SER A 908 0.48 -40.52 -20.78
N SER A 909 1.67 -40.69 -20.21
CA SER A 909 2.90 -40.00 -20.58
C SER A 909 3.95 -40.99 -21.09
N HIS A 910 5.07 -40.49 -21.63
CA HIS A 910 6.19 -41.34 -22.06
C HIS A 910 6.90 -42.05 -20.89
N GLU A 911 6.76 -41.54 -19.66
CA GLU A 911 7.40 -42.06 -18.46
C GLU A 911 6.46 -42.93 -17.60
N GLY A 912 5.16 -42.96 -17.90
CA GLY A 912 4.17 -43.75 -17.17
C GLY A 912 2.78 -43.14 -17.15
N VAL A 913 1.98 -43.51 -16.16
CA VAL A 913 0.62 -43.00 -15.96
C VAL A 913 0.65 -41.89 -14.92
N THR A 914 0.09 -40.74 -15.27
CA THR A 914 -0.09 -39.61 -14.36
C THR A 914 -1.52 -39.61 -13.84
N ALA A 915 -1.67 -39.43 -12.53
CA ALA A 915 -2.95 -39.44 -11.84
C ALA A 915 -3.14 -38.15 -11.05
N GLU A 916 -4.26 -37.48 -11.26
CA GLU A 916 -4.59 -36.22 -10.62
C GLU A 916 -6.01 -36.26 -10.07
N ILE A 917 -6.19 -35.76 -8.85
CA ILE A 917 -7.52 -35.62 -8.26
C ILE A 917 -8.08 -34.25 -8.63
N ARG A 918 -9.27 -34.22 -9.22
CA ARG A 918 -10.00 -32.99 -9.53
C ARG A 918 -11.28 -32.92 -8.69
N SER A 919 -11.47 -31.81 -8.00
CA SER A 919 -12.68 -31.53 -7.23
C SER A 919 -13.65 -30.62 -8.02
N ARG A 920 -14.93 -30.63 -7.66
CA ARG A 920 -15.93 -29.65 -8.16
C ARG A 920 -16.00 -29.60 -9.70
N GLY A 921 -15.95 -28.41 -10.29
CA GLY A 921 -16.03 -28.20 -11.75
C GLY A 921 -14.77 -28.56 -12.54
N GLY A 922 -13.72 -29.05 -11.88
CA GLY A 922 -12.44 -29.42 -12.49
C GLY A 922 -11.27 -28.51 -12.11
N GLU A 923 -10.29 -28.44 -13.01
CA GLU A 923 -9.10 -27.62 -12.90
C GLU A 923 -9.44 -26.14 -13.06
N THR A 924 -9.13 -25.35 -12.04
CA THR A 924 -9.28 -23.90 -12.11
C THR A 924 -8.05 -23.16 -11.59
N LEU A 925 -7.79 -21.98 -12.13
CA LEU A 925 -6.59 -21.20 -11.88
C LEU A 925 -6.47 -20.78 -10.40
N ASP A 926 -7.61 -20.54 -9.75
CA ASP A 926 -7.70 -20.19 -8.33
C ASP A 926 -7.46 -21.39 -7.37
N LYS A 927 -7.45 -22.63 -7.86
CA LYS A 927 -7.07 -23.82 -7.08
C LYS A 927 -5.58 -24.10 -7.09
N HIS A 928 -4.81 -23.52 -8.01
CA HIS A 928 -3.36 -23.73 -8.12
C HIS A 928 -2.62 -23.29 -6.85
N ARG A 929 -1.57 -24.04 -6.47
CA ARG A 929 -0.75 -23.80 -5.27
C ARG A 929 0.71 -24.08 -5.54
N SER A 930 1.48 -23.01 -5.74
CA SER A 930 2.92 -23.08 -5.99
C SER A 930 3.69 -23.75 -4.83
N ALA A 931 3.17 -23.63 -3.60
CA ALA A 931 3.77 -24.23 -2.41
C ALA A 931 3.74 -25.77 -2.40
N VAL A 932 2.74 -26.37 -3.07
CA VAL A 932 2.58 -27.82 -3.22
C VAL A 932 3.43 -28.32 -4.38
N ALA A 933 3.34 -27.65 -5.53
CA ALA A 933 4.07 -28.01 -6.74
C ALA A 933 5.60 -28.00 -6.55
N GLY A 934 6.11 -27.14 -5.66
CA GLY A 934 7.55 -27.02 -5.36
C GLY A 934 8.09 -27.98 -4.29
N GLN A 935 7.27 -28.89 -3.72
CA GLN A 935 7.72 -29.78 -2.65
C GLN A 935 8.67 -30.88 -3.15
N GLN A 936 8.40 -31.45 -4.32
CA GLN A 936 9.14 -32.58 -4.88
C GLN A 936 10.40 -32.18 -5.67
N VAL A 937 10.82 -30.91 -5.59
CA VAL A 937 11.87 -30.34 -6.45
C VAL A 937 13.06 -29.84 -5.65
N PRO A 938 14.25 -30.47 -5.76
CA PRO A 938 15.45 -29.95 -5.12
C PRO A 938 15.92 -28.66 -5.81
N VAL A 939 16.47 -27.74 -5.01
CA VAL A 939 16.89 -26.39 -5.44
C VAL A 939 17.93 -26.42 -6.59
N TRP A 940 18.71 -27.48 -6.68
CA TRP A 940 19.80 -27.65 -7.64
C TRP A 940 19.45 -28.52 -8.85
N ALA A 941 18.20 -29.02 -8.96
CA ALA A 941 17.77 -29.74 -10.15
C ALA A 941 17.84 -28.80 -11.36
N THR A 942 18.71 -29.14 -12.33
CA THR A 942 18.82 -28.40 -13.58
C THR A 942 17.84 -28.98 -14.61
N VAL A 943 17.29 -28.12 -15.46
CA VAL A 943 16.52 -28.54 -16.64
C VAL A 943 17.41 -29.44 -17.51
N GLY A 944 17.08 -30.73 -17.59
CA GLY A 944 17.87 -31.75 -18.29
C GLY A 944 18.68 -32.72 -17.41
N SER A 945 18.73 -32.54 -16.09
CA SER A 945 19.30 -33.52 -15.13
C SER A 945 18.23 -34.37 -14.43
N ALA A 946 16.98 -34.33 -14.89
CA ALA A 946 15.84 -35.04 -14.29
C ALA A 946 16.13 -36.54 -14.17
N ALA A 947 16.69 -37.14 -15.23
CA ALA A 947 17.04 -38.56 -15.26
C ALA A 947 18.15 -38.97 -14.27
N SER A 948 19.01 -38.04 -13.80
CA SER A 948 20.11 -38.38 -12.88
C SER A 948 19.75 -38.29 -11.40
N TRP A 949 18.66 -37.61 -11.02
CA TRP A 949 18.20 -37.57 -9.63
C TRP A 949 17.09 -38.59 -9.37
N LEU A 950 16.14 -38.75 -10.31
CA LEU A 950 15.13 -39.82 -10.25
C LEU A 950 15.74 -41.23 -10.45
N GLY A 951 16.98 -41.32 -10.95
CA GLY A 951 17.68 -42.58 -11.24
C GLY A 951 18.96 -42.82 -10.45
N ASN A 952 19.25 -42.04 -9.41
CA ASN A 952 20.35 -42.35 -8.47
C ASN A 952 19.75 -43.08 -7.26
N ASP A 953 20.04 -44.39 -7.14
CA ASP A 953 19.59 -45.29 -6.07
C ASP A 953 20.02 -44.89 -4.63
N ASP A 954 20.72 -43.76 -4.45
CA ASP A 954 21.30 -43.35 -3.15
C ASP A 954 20.46 -42.33 -2.36
N ASP A 955 19.45 -41.68 -2.99
CA ASP A 955 18.42 -40.90 -2.28
C ASP A 955 17.09 -41.62 -2.49
N ALA A 956 16.67 -42.46 -1.53
CA ALA A 956 15.39 -43.14 -1.60
C ALA A 956 14.27 -42.11 -1.88
N PRO A 957 13.31 -42.40 -2.78
CA PRO A 957 12.11 -41.57 -2.88
C PRO A 957 11.50 -41.47 -1.47
N GLU A 958 11.13 -40.26 -1.08
CA GLU A 958 10.37 -40.02 0.16
C GLU A 958 9.24 -41.06 0.22
N GLU A 959 9.10 -41.80 1.33
CA GLU A 959 7.99 -42.74 1.50
C GLU A 959 6.69 -41.97 1.21
N LEU A 960 5.91 -42.46 0.23
CA LEU A 960 4.59 -41.91 -0.07
C LEU A 960 3.80 -41.86 1.24
N SER A 961 3.04 -40.79 1.49
CA SER A 961 2.13 -40.88 2.64
C SER A 961 1.09 -41.95 2.41
N ASP A 962 0.50 -42.43 3.50
CA ASP A 962 -0.54 -43.44 3.48
C ASP A 962 -1.67 -43.09 2.49
N SER A 963 -2.11 -41.82 2.40
CA SER A 963 -3.13 -41.43 1.42
C SER A 963 -2.64 -41.39 -0.04
N GLU A 964 -1.37 -41.03 -0.27
CA GLU A 964 -0.75 -41.08 -1.60
C GLU A 964 -0.54 -42.53 -2.03
N GLN A 965 -0.20 -43.43 -1.09
CA GLN A 965 -0.09 -44.86 -1.32
C GLN A 965 -1.45 -45.47 -1.65
N ARG A 966 -2.52 -45.12 -0.92
CA ARG A 966 -3.89 -45.55 -1.26
C ARG A 966 -4.36 -45.05 -2.62
N LEU A 967 -4.01 -43.81 -2.99
CA LEU A 967 -4.28 -43.30 -4.33
C LEU A 967 -3.49 -44.08 -5.39
N ALA A 968 -2.22 -44.42 -5.11
CA ALA A 968 -1.39 -45.24 -5.99
C ALA A 968 -1.96 -46.66 -6.16
N ASP A 969 -2.49 -47.26 -5.09
CA ASP A 969 -3.18 -48.56 -5.14
C ASP A 969 -4.42 -48.49 -6.05
N LEU A 970 -5.22 -47.42 -5.95
CA LEU A 970 -6.37 -47.19 -6.85
C LEU A 970 -5.91 -47.07 -8.31
N VAL A 971 -4.88 -46.26 -8.57
CA VAL A 971 -4.34 -46.07 -9.93
C VAL A 971 -3.80 -47.38 -10.47
N ALA A 972 -3.06 -48.15 -9.66
CA ALA A 972 -2.55 -49.46 -10.03
C ALA A 972 -3.70 -50.43 -10.35
N GLY A 973 -4.77 -50.42 -9.55
CA GLY A 973 -5.97 -51.21 -9.79
C GLY A 973 -6.66 -50.87 -11.12
N VAL A 974 -6.74 -49.59 -11.51
CA VAL A 974 -7.31 -49.17 -12.80
C VAL A 974 -6.39 -49.54 -13.98
N VAL A 975 -5.07 -49.46 -13.79
CA VAL A 975 -4.08 -49.76 -14.84
C VAL A 975 -3.92 -51.27 -15.06
N VAL A 976 -4.03 -52.07 -14.01
CA VAL A 976 -3.90 -53.54 -14.05
C VAL A 976 -5.25 -54.17 -14.35
N GLN A 977 -5.31 -55.01 -15.40
CA GLN A 977 -6.53 -55.70 -15.79
C GLN A 977 -7.01 -56.68 -14.70
N GLY A 978 -8.29 -56.57 -14.32
CA GLY A 978 -8.96 -57.53 -13.42
C GLY A 978 -8.79 -57.29 -11.91
N SER A 979 -8.43 -56.08 -11.48
CA SER A 979 -8.41 -55.70 -10.06
C SER A 979 -9.83 -55.62 -9.48
N GLU A 980 -10.10 -56.24 -8.32
CA GLU A 980 -11.42 -56.28 -7.68
C GLU A 980 -11.67 -55.15 -6.67
N ASP A 981 -10.62 -54.54 -6.10
CA ASP A 981 -10.73 -53.61 -4.97
C ASP A 981 -10.96 -52.13 -5.36
N ILE A 982 -11.19 -51.83 -6.64
CA ILE A 982 -11.25 -50.44 -7.16
C ILE A 982 -12.40 -49.66 -6.53
N ALA A 983 -13.59 -50.25 -6.44
CA ALA A 983 -14.78 -49.56 -5.95
C ALA A 983 -14.65 -49.21 -4.46
N GLU A 984 -14.04 -50.09 -3.66
CA GLU A 984 -13.84 -49.89 -2.22
C GLU A 984 -12.82 -48.77 -1.96
N ILE A 985 -11.64 -48.84 -2.60
CA ILE A 985 -10.58 -47.81 -2.43
C ILE A 985 -11.06 -46.46 -2.96
N ALA A 986 -11.80 -46.43 -4.08
CA ALA A 986 -12.30 -45.18 -4.62
C ALA A 986 -13.42 -44.57 -3.75
N PHE A 987 -14.29 -45.40 -3.17
CA PHE A 987 -15.25 -44.98 -2.16
C PHE A 987 -14.54 -44.41 -0.93
N GLU A 988 -13.50 -45.07 -0.43
CA GLU A 988 -12.65 -44.60 0.68
C GLU A 988 -12.11 -43.18 0.40
N LEU A 989 -11.53 -42.96 -0.78
CA LEU A 989 -10.95 -41.68 -1.23
C LEU A 989 -11.99 -40.60 -1.59
N GLY A 990 -13.28 -40.96 -1.67
CA GLY A 990 -14.36 -40.07 -2.07
C GLY A 990 -14.35 -39.75 -3.57
N ILE A 991 -13.87 -40.69 -4.40
CA ILE A 991 -13.78 -40.57 -5.86
C ILE A 991 -15.01 -41.26 -6.45
N GLY A 992 -15.75 -40.57 -7.30
CA GLY A 992 -16.96 -41.09 -7.95
C GLY A 992 -16.80 -41.41 -9.44
N TYR A 993 -15.78 -40.83 -10.08
CA TYR A 993 -15.50 -41.01 -11.50
C TYR A 993 -14.01 -41.14 -11.78
N VAL A 994 -13.71 -41.88 -12.84
CA VAL A 994 -12.39 -41.95 -13.47
C VAL A 994 -12.51 -41.38 -14.88
N LEU A 995 -11.69 -40.37 -15.19
CA LEU A 995 -11.60 -39.75 -16.51
C LEU A 995 -10.24 -40.07 -17.12
N VAL A 996 -10.21 -40.77 -18.26
CA VAL A 996 -8.98 -41.00 -19.02
C VAL A 996 -8.94 -39.99 -20.17
N THR A 997 -8.00 -39.06 -20.09
CA THR A 997 -7.84 -37.96 -21.05
C THR A 997 -7.06 -38.40 -22.29
N ASP A 998 -6.00 -39.18 -22.10
CA ASP A 998 -5.11 -39.68 -23.15
C ASP A 998 -4.61 -41.09 -22.86
N GLY A 999 -4.57 -41.96 -23.89
CA GLY A 999 -3.98 -43.30 -23.83
C GLY A 999 -4.98 -44.43 -24.10
N THR A 1000 -4.83 -45.11 -25.24
CA THR A 1000 -5.72 -46.23 -25.64
C THR A 1000 -5.59 -47.44 -24.72
N ALA A 1001 -4.37 -47.76 -24.28
CA ALA A 1001 -4.13 -48.89 -23.37
C ALA A 1001 -4.75 -48.66 -21.98
N LEU A 1002 -4.70 -47.42 -21.46
CA LEU A 1002 -5.35 -47.05 -20.20
C LEU A 1002 -6.87 -47.19 -20.28
N ARG A 1003 -7.44 -46.79 -21.41
CA ARG A 1003 -8.86 -46.96 -21.68
C ARG A 1003 -9.27 -48.42 -21.74
N GLU A 1004 -8.52 -49.25 -22.47
CA GLU A 1004 -8.78 -50.68 -22.54
C GLU A 1004 -8.66 -51.34 -21.15
N ALA A 1005 -7.70 -50.91 -20.33
CA ALA A 1005 -7.58 -51.39 -18.96
C ALA A 1005 -8.82 -51.02 -18.12
N ALA A 1006 -9.27 -49.76 -18.15
CA ALA A 1006 -10.45 -49.30 -17.45
C ALA A 1006 -11.76 -49.96 -17.93
N ASP A 1007 -11.88 -50.32 -19.22
CA ASP A 1007 -13.03 -51.06 -19.75
C ASP A 1007 -13.09 -52.52 -19.24
N THR A 1008 -11.97 -53.08 -18.79
CA THR A 1008 -11.87 -54.46 -18.29
C THR A 1008 -11.85 -54.60 -16.77
N SER A 1009 -11.77 -53.49 -16.04
CA SER A 1009 -11.69 -53.50 -14.58
C SER A 1009 -13.06 -53.70 -13.94
N SER A 1010 -13.16 -54.54 -12.92
CA SER A 1010 -14.37 -54.69 -12.10
C SER A 1010 -14.56 -53.44 -11.22
N GLY A 1011 -15.82 -53.01 -11.05
CA GLY A 1011 -16.16 -51.82 -10.27
C GLY A 1011 -16.14 -50.49 -11.05
N LEU A 1012 -15.83 -50.51 -12.35
CA LEU A 1012 -16.01 -49.36 -13.25
C LEU A 1012 -17.10 -49.63 -14.28
N THR A 1013 -18.04 -48.69 -14.41
CA THR A 1013 -19.09 -48.72 -15.42
C THR A 1013 -18.84 -47.61 -16.43
N SER A 1014 -18.61 -47.97 -17.70
CA SER A 1014 -18.35 -47.01 -18.77
C SER A 1014 -19.56 -46.09 -19.00
N VAL A 1015 -19.36 -44.78 -18.87
CA VAL A 1015 -20.38 -43.75 -19.18
C VAL A 1015 -20.31 -43.39 -20.66
N GLY A 1016 -19.09 -43.35 -21.21
CA GLY A 1016 -18.83 -43.12 -22.62
C GLY A 1016 -17.80 -42.03 -22.89
N GLU A 1017 -17.71 -41.65 -24.17
CA GLU A 1017 -16.82 -40.59 -24.66
C GLU A 1017 -17.38 -39.20 -24.38
N THR A 1018 -16.49 -38.30 -23.96
CA THR A 1018 -16.82 -36.91 -23.65
C THR A 1018 -15.90 -35.96 -24.38
N GLU A 1019 -16.19 -34.65 -24.32
CA GLU A 1019 -15.33 -33.60 -24.89
C GLU A 1019 -13.95 -33.48 -24.19
N TYR A 1020 -13.76 -34.14 -23.03
CA TYR A 1020 -12.53 -34.14 -22.24
C TYR A 1020 -11.84 -35.51 -22.17
N GLY A 1021 -12.36 -36.55 -22.84
CA GLY A 1021 -11.87 -37.93 -22.78
C GLY A 1021 -12.94 -38.95 -22.43
N ALA A 1022 -12.54 -40.20 -22.21
CA ALA A 1022 -13.46 -41.27 -21.85
C ALA A 1022 -13.73 -41.27 -20.34
N LEU A 1023 -14.99 -41.46 -19.94
CA LEU A 1023 -15.44 -41.37 -18.55
C LEU A 1023 -16.03 -42.70 -18.06
N TRP A 1024 -15.63 -43.11 -16.86
CA TRP A 1024 -16.17 -44.25 -16.13
C TRP A 1024 -16.72 -43.78 -14.79
N ARG A 1025 -17.90 -44.30 -14.43
CA ARG A 1025 -18.50 -44.13 -13.11
C ARG A 1025 -18.03 -45.27 -12.24
N ILE A 1026 -17.67 -44.98 -10.99
CA ILE A 1026 -17.39 -46.02 -10.01
C ILE A 1026 -18.71 -46.64 -9.57
N ASP A 1027 -18.78 -47.96 -9.67
CA ASP A 1027 -19.96 -48.74 -9.31
C ASP A 1027 -19.74 -49.34 -7.92
N SER A 1028 -20.18 -48.59 -6.90
CA SER A 1028 -20.11 -49.00 -5.50
C SER A 1028 -21.49 -49.46 -5.04
N ALA A 1029 -21.68 -50.78 -4.95
CA ALA A 1029 -22.89 -51.37 -4.37
C ALA A 1029 -23.12 -50.87 -2.94
N ILE A 1030 -22.03 -50.60 -2.21
CA ILE A 1030 -22.05 -50.03 -0.85
C ILE A 1030 -22.88 -48.75 -0.84
N SER A 1031 -22.69 -47.85 -1.81
CA SER A 1031 -23.29 -46.51 -1.78
C SER A 1031 -24.79 -46.48 -2.06
N GLU A 1032 -25.35 -47.51 -2.70
CA GLU A 1032 -26.79 -47.60 -2.98
C GLU A 1032 -27.61 -48.02 -1.75
N GLU A 1033 -26.96 -48.66 -0.76
CA GLU A 1033 -27.57 -49.17 0.46
C GLU A 1033 -27.43 -48.21 1.67
N LEU A 1034 -26.64 -47.14 1.54
CA LEU A 1034 -26.39 -46.19 2.64
C LEU A 1034 -27.52 -45.18 2.81
N ALA A 1035 -27.77 -44.80 4.07
CA ALA A 1035 -28.64 -43.67 4.38
C ALA A 1035 -28.00 -42.35 3.93
N ALA A 1036 -28.79 -41.42 3.41
CA ALA A 1036 -28.28 -40.12 2.97
C ALA A 1036 -29.41 -39.07 2.96
N PRO A 1037 -29.07 -37.78 3.11
CA PRO A 1037 -30.01 -36.71 2.79
C PRO A 1037 -30.37 -36.74 1.31
N GLN A 1038 -31.59 -36.32 0.96
CA GLN A 1038 -32.10 -36.32 -0.43
C GLN A 1038 -31.13 -35.72 -1.46
N GLU A 1039 -30.29 -34.76 -1.05
CA GLU A 1039 -29.34 -34.10 -1.92
C GLU A 1039 -28.12 -34.94 -2.32
N VAL A 1040 -27.83 -36.04 -1.60
CA VAL A 1040 -26.65 -36.90 -1.78
C VAL A 1040 -27.04 -38.34 -2.18
N VAL A 1041 -28.32 -38.70 -2.09
CA VAL A 1041 -28.83 -40.03 -2.47
C VAL A 1041 -28.40 -40.40 -3.91
N GLY A 1042 -27.85 -41.61 -4.07
CA GLY A 1042 -27.42 -42.14 -5.36
C GLY A 1042 -26.10 -41.58 -5.90
N ALA A 1043 -25.39 -40.76 -5.11
CA ALA A 1043 -23.99 -40.41 -5.42
C ALA A 1043 -23.10 -41.66 -5.26
N PRO A 1044 -22.14 -41.92 -6.15
CA PRO A 1044 -21.28 -43.11 -6.09
C PRO A 1044 -20.27 -43.07 -4.94
N ALA A 1045 -19.87 -41.87 -4.51
CA ALA A 1045 -19.00 -41.63 -3.37
C ALA A 1045 -19.18 -40.19 -2.88
N ALA A 1046 -19.05 -39.97 -1.58
CA ALA A 1046 -19.06 -38.65 -0.95
C ALA A 1046 -17.75 -38.36 -0.19
N TRP A 1047 -17.41 -37.08 -0.09
CA TRP A 1047 -16.22 -36.62 0.62
C TRP A 1047 -16.26 -36.88 2.14
N ALA A 1048 -17.46 -36.86 2.73
CA ALA A 1048 -17.71 -37.08 4.15
C ALA A 1048 -18.81 -38.13 4.38
N ARG A 1049 -18.71 -38.87 5.48
CA ARG A 1049 -19.61 -39.99 5.81
C ARG A 1049 -19.63 -40.28 7.31
N ILE A 1050 -20.62 -41.03 7.78
CA ILE A 1050 -20.65 -41.62 9.13
C ILE A 1050 -20.26 -43.09 9.03
N VAL A 1051 -19.38 -43.54 9.92
CA VAL A 1051 -18.88 -44.93 9.99
C VAL A 1051 -18.99 -45.52 11.40
N THR A 1052 -19.01 -46.84 11.50
CA THR A 1052 -18.87 -47.58 12.76
C THR A 1052 -17.42 -47.59 13.25
N ALA A 1053 -17.19 -48.09 14.47
CA ALA A 1053 -15.84 -48.34 15.01
C ALA A 1053 -14.98 -49.28 14.13
N ASP A 1054 -15.62 -50.21 13.42
CA ASP A 1054 -14.96 -51.16 12.52
C ASP A 1054 -14.69 -50.55 11.12
N GLY A 1055 -15.11 -49.30 10.88
CA GLY A 1055 -14.92 -48.58 9.62
C GLY A 1055 -16.00 -48.84 8.57
N GLU A 1056 -17.09 -49.53 8.93
CA GLU A 1056 -18.21 -49.79 8.04
C GLU A 1056 -19.03 -48.50 7.80
N PRO A 1057 -19.27 -48.08 6.56
CA PRO A 1057 -20.05 -46.88 6.27
C PRO A 1057 -21.54 -47.10 6.55
N ILE A 1058 -22.18 -46.09 7.13
CA ILE A 1058 -23.61 -46.12 7.47
C ILE A 1058 -24.38 -45.06 6.69
N SER A 1059 -23.81 -43.85 6.60
CA SER A 1059 -24.47 -42.74 5.90
C SER A 1059 -23.50 -41.81 5.18
N LEU A 1060 -23.97 -41.22 4.08
CA LEU A 1060 -23.25 -40.18 3.34
C LEU A 1060 -23.63 -38.79 3.86
N LEU A 1061 -22.65 -37.90 4.00
CA LEU A 1061 -22.87 -36.54 4.49
C LEU A 1061 -22.68 -35.51 3.37
N PRO A 1062 -23.60 -34.54 3.23
CA PRO A 1062 -23.41 -33.43 2.32
C PRO A 1062 -22.28 -32.52 2.80
N SER A 1063 -21.58 -31.92 1.85
CA SER A 1063 -20.54 -30.94 2.11
C SER A 1063 -20.52 -29.85 1.04
N GLU A 1064 -20.23 -28.64 1.48
CA GLU A 1064 -20.10 -27.48 0.62
C GLU A 1064 -18.72 -26.84 0.87
N HIS A 1065 -17.87 -26.76 -0.17
CA HIS A 1065 -16.51 -26.20 -0.06
C HIS A 1065 -15.66 -26.79 1.08
N HIS A 1066 -15.74 -28.11 1.28
CA HIS A 1066 -15.08 -28.84 2.40
C HIS A 1066 -15.57 -28.40 3.80
N ARG A 1067 -16.82 -27.97 3.90
CA ARG A 1067 -17.54 -27.71 5.15
C ARG A 1067 -18.79 -28.58 5.21
N ILE A 1068 -19.10 -29.14 6.38
CA ILE A 1068 -20.36 -29.81 6.67
C ILE A 1068 -21.19 -28.88 7.56
N ASP A 1069 -22.45 -28.71 7.21
CA ASP A 1069 -23.42 -27.88 7.93
C ASP A 1069 -24.80 -28.53 7.67
N VAL A 1070 -25.15 -29.55 8.46
CA VAL A 1070 -26.23 -30.48 8.15
C VAL A 1070 -27.05 -30.80 9.40
N GLU A 1071 -28.36 -30.81 9.26
CA GLU A 1071 -29.27 -31.31 10.29
C GLU A 1071 -29.43 -32.82 10.11
N LEU A 1072 -29.03 -33.60 11.12
CA LEU A 1072 -28.93 -35.07 11.00
C LEU A 1072 -30.31 -35.73 10.82
N SER A 1073 -31.39 -35.04 11.19
CA SER A 1073 -32.78 -35.47 10.93
C SER A 1073 -33.15 -35.53 9.44
N GLU A 1074 -32.34 -34.90 8.57
CA GLU A 1074 -32.51 -34.98 7.11
C GLU A 1074 -31.97 -36.29 6.51
N ILE A 1075 -31.16 -37.05 7.28
CA ILE A 1075 -30.62 -38.33 6.84
C ILE A 1075 -31.72 -39.38 6.88
N GLN A 1076 -32.02 -39.99 5.74
CA GLN A 1076 -33.04 -41.02 5.61
C GLN A 1076 -32.45 -42.30 5.03
N GLU A 1077 -32.97 -43.44 5.47
CA GLU A 1077 -32.65 -44.74 4.88
C GLU A 1077 -33.21 -44.86 3.45
N PRO A 1078 -32.62 -45.73 2.59
CA PRO A 1078 -33.05 -45.90 1.20
C PRO A 1078 -34.53 -46.27 1.04
N GLU A 1079 -35.10 -47.02 1.98
CA GLU A 1079 -36.52 -47.44 1.98
C GLU A 1079 -37.49 -46.36 2.50
N GLY A 1080 -36.97 -45.23 2.98
CA GLY A 1080 -37.74 -44.14 3.57
C GLY A 1080 -38.06 -44.40 5.04
N GLY A 1081 -37.22 -43.86 5.93
CA GLY A 1081 -37.32 -44.01 7.38
C GLY A 1081 -36.28 -43.13 8.08
N ALA A 1082 -36.43 -42.93 9.38
CA ALA A 1082 -35.37 -42.33 10.19
C ALA A 1082 -34.18 -43.30 10.28
N LEU A 1083 -32.98 -42.77 10.46
CA LEU A 1083 -31.76 -43.58 10.59
C LEU A 1083 -31.84 -44.50 11.81
N GLU A 1084 -31.90 -45.82 11.61
CA GLU A 1084 -31.88 -46.78 12.72
C GLU A 1084 -30.42 -47.14 13.08
N LEU A 1085 -30.03 -46.90 14.33
CA LEU A 1085 -28.68 -47.16 14.84
C LEU A 1085 -28.72 -48.17 16.00
N SER A 1086 -27.67 -48.99 16.10
CA SER A 1086 -27.45 -49.90 17.23
C SER A 1086 -26.89 -49.16 18.45
N ASP A 1087 -27.53 -49.32 19.61
CA ASP A 1087 -27.15 -48.72 20.91
C ASP A 1087 -25.76 -49.18 21.42
N GLU A 1088 -25.25 -50.33 20.96
CA GLU A 1088 -23.98 -50.91 21.42
C GLU A 1088 -22.78 -50.53 20.54
N THR A 1089 -22.99 -49.75 19.48
CA THR A 1089 -21.96 -49.43 18.48
C THR A 1089 -21.53 -47.96 18.59
N GLU A 1090 -20.22 -47.71 18.53
CA GLU A 1090 -19.69 -46.34 18.47
C GLU A 1090 -19.68 -45.83 17.03
N TYR A 1091 -20.04 -44.56 16.85
CA TYR A 1091 -20.14 -43.91 15.55
C TYR A 1091 -19.15 -42.76 15.39
N TYR A 1092 -18.68 -42.57 14.16
CA TYR A 1092 -17.64 -41.62 13.82
C TYR A 1092 -18.00 -40.83 12.57
N VAL A 1093 -17.77 -39.51 12.59
CA VAL A 1093 -17.78 -38.69 11.37
C VAL A 1093 -16.43 -38.80 10.71
N GLN A 1094 -16.39 -39.36 9.50
CA GLN A 1094 -15.19 -39.60 8.71
C GLN A 1094 -15.13 -38.66 7.50
N ILE A 1095 -13.95 -38.08 7.25
CA ILE A 1095 -13.70 -37.23 6.07
C ILE A 1095 -12.49 -37.75 5.29
N ALA A 1096 -12.60 -37.86 3.97
CA ALA A 1096 -11.54 -38.35 3.07
C ALA A 1096 -10.41 -37.31 2.91
N SER A 1097 -9.66 -37.06 3.98
CA SER A 1097 -8.51 -36.15 4.05
C SER A 1097 -7.50 -36.58 5.11
N GLU A 1098 -6.21 -36.48 4.81
CA GLU A 1098 -5.10 -36.97 5.64
C GLU A 1098 -4.39 -35.87 6.44
N ARG A 1099 -3.81 -34.92 5.71
CA ARG A 1099 -2.68 -34.06 6.17
C ARG A 1099 -3.11 -32.76 6.84
N ALA A 1100 -4.40 -32.42 6.82
CA ALA A 1100 -4.90 -31.17 7.37
C ALA A 1100 -5.14 -31.27 8.89
N SER A 1101 -4.36 -30.51 9.67
CA SER A 1101 -4.66 -30.26 11.09
C SER A 1101 -5.46 -28.97 11.25
N GLY A 1102 -6.35 -28.92 12.25
CA GLY A 1102 -7.24 -27.77 12.46
C GLY A 1102 -8.69 -27.99 11.99
N TRP A 1103 -9.04 -29.22 11.63
CA TRP A 1103 -10.44 -29.63 11.55
C TRP A 1103 -11.10 -29.52 12.93
N GLN A 1104 -12.28 -28.90 12.96
CA GLN A 1104 -13.12 -28.78 14.14
C GLN A 1104 -14.51 -29.27 13.75
N ALA A 1105 -15.07 -30.15 14.56
CA ALA A 1105 -16.42 -30.65 14.41
C ALA A 1105 -17.22 -30.36 15.68
N THR A 1106 -18.46 -29.92 15.53
CA THR A 1106 -19.39 -29.70 16.63
C THR A 1106 -20.75 -30.31 16.32
N LEU A 1107 -21.40 -30.85 17.34
CA LEU A 1107 -22.79 -31.30 17.30
C LEU A 1107 -23.57 -30.43 18.28
N ASP A 1108 -24.57 -29.69 17.81
CA ASP A 1108 -25.36 -28.71 18.59
C ASP A 1108 -24.51 -27.68 19.36
N GLY A 1109 -23.31 -27.38 18.83
CA GLY A 1109 -22.35 -26.46 19.41
C GLY A 1109 -21.40 -27.09 20.45
N GLU A 1110 -21.52 -28.36 20.77
CA GLU A 1110 -20.55 -29.11 21.57
C GLU A 1110 -19.41 -29.66 20.68
N ASN A 1111 -18.15 -29.47 21.10
CA ASN A 1111 -17.00 -29.92 20.32
C ASN A 1111 -16.85 -31.45 20.36
N LEU A 1112 -16.81 -32.08 19.18
CA LEU A 1112 -16.51 -33.49 19.03
C LEU A 1112 -15.01 -33.77 19.23
N ARG A 1113 -14.69 -34.94 19.76
CA ARG A 1113 -13.31 -35.34 20.02
C ARG A 1113 -12.70 -35.94 18.74
N PRO A 1114 -11.53 -35.46 18.28
CA PRO A 1114 -10.84 -36.08 17.16
C PRO A 1114 -10.31 -37.46 17.56
N VAL A 1115 -10.40 -38.42 16.65
CA VAL A 1115 -9.83 -39.76 16.85
C VAL A 1115 -8.31 -39.67 16.82
N THR A 1116 -7.67 -40.34 17.77
CA THR A 1116 -6.21 -40.43 17.91
C THR A 1116 -5.83 -41.87 18.22
N ALA A 1117 -4.57 -42.24 18.01
CA ALA A 1117 -4.05 -43.56 18.38
C ALA A 1117 -4.39 -43.95 19.84
N ASN A 1118 -4.30 -42.98 20.74
CA ASN A 1118 -4.64 -43.16 22.15
C ASN A 1118 -6.14 -43.38 22.41
N SER A 1119 -7.04 -42.84 21.56
CA SER A 1119 -8.48 -43.04 21.73
C SER A 1119 -8.93 -44.39 21.22
N LEU A 1120 -8.29 -44.92 20.17
CA LEU A 1120 -8.56 -46.28 19.66
C LEU A 1120 -7.83 -47.37 20.45
N GLY A 1121 -6.84 -47.01 21.28
CA GLY A 1121 -6.03 -47.98 22.04
C GLY A 1121 -5.03 -48.77 21.18
N VAL A 1122 -4.69 -48.21 20.01
CA VAL A 1122 -3.88 -48.87 18.98
C VAL A 1122 -2.55 -48.13 18.81
N ALA A 1123 -1.53 -48.79 18.25
CA ALA A 1123 -0.28 -48.14 17.89
C ALA A 1123 -0.53 -47.00 16.88
N PRO A 1124 0.25 -45.90 16.91
CA PRO A 1124 0.07 -44.78 15.97
C PRO A 1124 0.14 -45.17 14.49
N GLU A 1125 0.89 -46.23 14.17
CA GLU A 1125 1.07 -46.78 12.81
C GLU A 1125 -0.16 -47.56 12.31
N GLU A 1126 -1.06 -47.97 13.21
CA GLU A 1126 -2.29 -48.71 12.87
C GLU A 1126 -3.51 -47.78 12.72
N VAL A 1127 -3.35 -46.49 13.00
CA VAL A 1127 -4.41 -45.50 12.77
C VAL A 1127 -4.46 -45.18 11.28
N GLY A 1128 -5.60 -45.46 10.64
CA GLY A 1128 -5.80 -45.13 9.23
C GLY A 1128 -5.55 -43.64 8.93
N TRP A 1129 -5.14 -43.36 7.70
CA TRP A 1129 -4.81 -42.01 7.23
C TRP A 1129 -5.97 -41.01 7.31
N ILE A 1130 -7.20 -41.50 7.42
CA ILE A 1130 -8.44 -40.74 7.35
C ILE A 1130 -8.74 -40.03 8.66
N ARG A 1131 -9.21 -38.77 8.58
CA ARG A 1131 -9.63 -38.01 9.76
C ARG A 1131 -11.03 -38.43 10.22
N GLN A 1132 -11.14 -38.73 11.51
CA GLN A 1132 -12.39 -39.13 12.16
C GLN A 1132 -12.65 -38.32 13.44
N PHE A 1133 -13.93 -38.12 13.77
CA PHE A 1133 -14.40 -37.50 15.01
C PHE A 1133 -15.43 -38.40 15.71
N HIS A 1134 -15.27 -38.64 17.01
CA HIS A 1134 -16.22 -39.40 17.80
C HIS A 1134 -17.55 -38.66 17.90
N LEU A 1135 -18.65 -39.33 17.56
CA LEU A 1135 -20.00 -38.88 17.90
C LEU A 1135 -20.31 -39.28 19.37
N PRO A 1136 -21.13 -38.50 20.11
CA PRO A 1136 -21.48 -38.85 21.48
C PRO A 1136 -22.26 -40.18 21.54
N ASP A 1137 -22.10 -40.95 22.62
CA ASP A 1137 -22.84 -42.21 22.82
C ASP A 1137 -24.37 -42.04 22.76
N SER A 1138 -24.88 -40.84 23.08
CA SER A 1138 -26.29 -40.50 22.95
C SER A 1138 -26.79 -40.44 21.51
N PHE A 1139 -25.90 -40.31 20.52
CA PHE A 1139 -26.25 -40.26 19.09
C PHE A 1139 -26.89 -41.56 18.61
N ALA A 1140 -26.49 -42.71 19.17
CA ALA A 1140 -27.11 -44.00 18.85
C ALA A 1140 -28.60 -44.05 19.27
N GLN A 1141 -28.94 -43.35 20.36
CA GLN A 1141 -30.30 -43.33 20.93
C GLN A 1141 -31.19 -42.25 20.30
N ASP A 1142 -30.59 -41.14 19.85
CA ASP A 1142 -31.28 -40.00 19.25
C ASP A 1142 -30.39 -39.42 18.14
N PRO A 1143 -30.51 -39.91 16.88
CA PRO A 1143 -29.70 -39.46 15.74
C PRO A 1143 -30.16 -38.11 15.18
N GLU A 1144 -30.53 -37.17 16.06
CA GLU A 1144 -30.91 -35.80 15.73
C GLU A 1144 -29.80 -34.81 16.14
N GLY A 1145 -29.91 -33.58 15.63
CA GLY A 1145 -28.98 -32.49 15.95
C GLY A 1145 -28.29 -31.89 14.74
N HIS A 1146 -27.61 -30.77 14.96
CA HIS A 1146 -26.97 -29.98 13.91
C HIS A 1146 -25.46 -30.21 13.91
N LEU A 1147 -24.97 -30.97 12.92
CA LEU A 1147 -23.56 -31.29 12.74
C LEU A 1147 -22.88 -30.21 11.91
N THR A 1148 -21.84 -29.58 12.48
CA THR A 1148 -20.96 -28.70 11.73
C THR A 1148 -19.53 -29.21 11.76
N LEU A 1149 -18.88 -29.24 10.60
CA LEU A 1149 -17.47 -29.59 10.47
C LEU A 1149 -16.80 -28.58 9.55
N SER A 1150 -15.71 -27.96 10.00
CA SER A 1150 -14.98 -26.98 9.22
C SER A 1150 -13.48 -27.02 9.52
N HIS A 1151 -12.68 -26.58 8.56
CA HIS A 1151 -11.24 -26.44 8.74
C HIS A 1151 -10.89 -24.99 9.05
N SER A 1152 -10.18 -24.75 10.16
CA SER A 1152 -9.58 -23.45 10.45
C SER A 1152 -8.16 -23.61 11.01
N SER A 1153 -7.20 -22.89 10.41
CA SER A 1153 -5.84 -22.84 10.96
C SER A 1153 -5.69 -21.67 11.93
N GLN A 1154 -4.96 -21.89 13.04
CA GLN A 1154 -4.73 -20.89 14.08
C GLN A 1154 -4.12 -19.58 13.53
N PHE A 1155 -3.29 -19.68 12.49
CA PHE A 1155 -2.62 -18.53 11.88
C PHE A 1155 -3.34 -17.95 10.65
N GLN A 1156 -4.34 -18.64 10.12
CA GLN A 1156 -5.05 -18.22 8.91
C GLN A 1156 -5.70 -16.83 9.07
N TYR A 1157 -6.57 -16.65 10.06
CA TYR A 1157 -7.25 -15.36 10.25
C TYR A 1157 -6.28 -14.22 10.64
N PRO A 1158 -5.32 -14.39 11.58
CA PRO A 1158 -4.36 -13.33 11.88
C PRO A 1158 -3.55 -12.87 10.65
N ILE A 1159 -3.09 -13.80 9.81
CA ILE A 1159 -2.35 -13.49 8.57
C ILE A 1159 -3.26 -12.76 7.57
N LEU A 1160 -4.47 -13.25 7.34
CA LEU A 1160 -5.41 -12.64 6.40
C LEU A 1160 -5.89 -11.26 6.86
N ILE A 1161 -6.21 -11.09 8.14
CA ILE A 1161 -6.64 -9.80 8.72
C ILE A 1161 -5.50 -8.78 8.64
N SER A 1162 -4.27 -9.17 8.98
CA SER A 1162 -3.12 -8.27 8.91
C SER A 1162 -2.78 -7.87 7.47
N THR A 1163 -2.82 -8.83 6.53
CA THR A 1163 -2.62 -8.57 5.09
C THR A 1163 -3.73 -7.66 4.54
N GLY A 1164 -5.00 -7.97 4.83
CA GLY A 1164 -6.16 -7.19 4.40
C GLY A 1164 -6.15 -5.77 4.98
N ALA A 1165 -5.81 -5.60 6.26
CA ALA A 1165 -5.69 -4.27 6.88
C ALA A 1165 -4.56 -3.44 6.24
N LEU A 1166 -3.43 -4.08 5.91
CA LEU A 1166 -2.32 -3.41 5.22
C LEU A 1166 -2.73 -2.98 3.81
N LEU A 1167 -3.35 -3.87 3.02
CA LEU A 1167 -3.84 -3.52 1.68
C LEU A 1167 -4.89 -2.41 1.74
N LEU A 1168 -5.81 -2.45 2.71
CA LEU A 1168 -6.81 -1.40 2.92
C LEU A 1168 -6.16 -0.05 3.21
N ILE A 1169 -5.09 -0.02 4.02
CA ILE A 1169 -4.33 1.21 4.27
C ILE A 1169 -3.75 1.78 2.97
N PHE A 1170 -3.10 0.95 2.15
CA PHE A 1170 -2.54 1.41 0.88
C PHE A 1170 -3.62 1.84 -0.12
N LEU A 1171 -4.74 1.11 -0.16
CA LEU A 1171 -5.90 1.45 -1.00
C LEU A 1171 -6.50 2.80 -0.60
N LEU A 1172 -6.71 3.02 0.70
CA LEU A 1172 -7.20 4.29 1.24
C LEU A 1172 -6.26 5.44 0.95
N ILE A 1173 -4.94 5.22 0.87
CA ILE A 1173 -3.96 6.23 0.47
C ILE A 1173 -3.94 6.43 -1.05
N ALA A 1174 -4.12 5.39 -1.86
CA ALA A 1174 -4.09 5.47 -3.32
C ALA A 1174 -5.35 6.12 -3.93
N LEU A 1175 -6.52 5.93 -3.33
CA LEU A 1175 -7.82 6.42 -3.84
C LEU A 1175 -7.85 7.95 -4.02
N PRO A 1176 -8.12 8.51 -5.20
CA PRO A 1176 -8.18 9.96 -5.36
C PRO A 1176 -9.35 10.55 -4.56
N LEU A 1177 -9.06 11.51 -3.68
CA LEU A 1177 -10.08 12.25 -2.93
C LEU A 1177 -10.31 13.66 -3.48
N PRO A 1178 -11.54 14.20 -3.35
CA PRO A 1178 -11.83 15.57 -3.72
C PRO A 1178 -10.94 16.55 -2.95
N ARG A 1179 -10.56 17.65 -3.61
CA ARG A 1179 -9.71 18.72 -3.05
C ARG A 1179 -10.25 19.28 -1.73
N SER A 1180 -11.55 19.21 -1.48
CA SER A 1180 -12.17 19.69 -0.23
C SER A 1180 -11.71 18.93 1.01
N TRP A 1181 -11.27 17.68 0.86
CA TRP A 1181 -10.86 16.80 1.96
C TRP A 1181 -9.34 16.73 2.15
N ARG A 1182 -8.57 17.38 1.26
CA ARG A 1182 -7.10 17.39 1.25
C ARG A 1182 -6.53 18.51 2.13
N ILE A 1183 -5.35 18.27 2.68
CA ILE A 1183 -4.51 19.29 3.36
C ILE A 1183 -3.86 20.17 2.28
N LEU A 1184 -4.30 21.42 2.18
CA LEU A 1184 -3.78 22.40 1.22
C LEU A 1184 -3.21 23.63 1.95
N PRO A 1185 -2.15 24.26 1.42
CA PRO A 1185 -1.63 25.48 2.01
C PRO A 1185 -2.55 26.67 1.78
N VAL A 1186 -2.53 27.61 2.72
CA VAL A 1186 -3.33 28.85 2.67
C VAL A 1186 -2.80 29.84 1.63
N VAL A 1187 -1.50 29.83 1.34
CA VAL A 1187 -0.81 30.72 0.39
C VAL A 1187 0.34 29.94 -0.27
N SER A 1188 0.67 30.21 -1.55
CA SER A 1188 1.85 29.65 -2.21
C SER A 1188 3.15 30.07 -1.50
N ASP A 1189 4.12 29.16 -1.44
CA ASP A 1189 5.41 29.40 -0.75
C ASP A 1189 6.16 30.64 -1.29
N ASP A 1190 5.92 31.03 -2.55
CA ASP A 1190 6.51 32.23 -3.17
C ASP A 1190 6.12 33.56 -2.49
N ARG A 1191 4.96 33.62 -1.83
CA ARG A 1191 4.55 34.79 -1.03
C ARG A 1191 4.93 34.69 0.45
N LEU A 1192 5.28 33.49 0.92
CA LEU A 1192 5.76 33.25 2.29
C LEU A 1192 7.29 33.29 2.41
N THR A 1193 7.98 33.21 1.28
CA THR A 1193 9.44 33.32 1.18
C THR A 1193 9.86 34.78 1.29
N TYR A 1194 9.91 35.25 2.53
CA TYR A 1194 10.87 36.29 2.89
C TYR A 1194 12.27 35.76 2.52
N ARG A 1195 12.88 36.29 1.47
CA ARG A 1195 14.32 36.13 1.22
C ARG A 1195 15.05 37.04 2.22
N PRO A 1196 15.67 36.54 3.31
CA PRO A 1196 16.70 37.32 3.96
C PRO A 1196 17.76 37.59 2.88
N GLY A 1197 18.10 38.87 2.69
CA GLY A 1197 18.86 39.36 1.55
C GLY A 1197 19.92 38.38 1.07
N GLY A 1198 19.80 37.98 -0.20
CA GLY A 1198 20.96 37.51 -0.93
C GLY A 1198 21.99 38.63 -0.87
N THR A 1199 23.16 38.32 -0.32
CA THR A 1199 24.36 39.13 -0.50
C THR A 1199 24.49 39.43 -2.00
N LEU A 1200 24.33 40.70 -2.36
CA LEU A 1200 24.91 41.22 -3.59
C LEU A 1200 26.43 41.25 -3.45
#